data_AF-A0A1S1ERQ3-F1
#
_entry.id   AF-A0A1S1ERQ3-F1
#
_cell.length_a   1.000
_cell.length_b   1.000
_cell.length_c   1.000
_cell.angle_alpha   90.00
_cell.angle_beta   90.00
_cell.angle_gamma   90.00
#
_symmetry.space_group_name_H-M   'P 1'
#
loop_
_entity.id
_entity.type
_entity.pdbx_description
1 polymer ?
#
loop_
_entity_poly.entity_id
_entity_poly.type
_entity_poly.pdbx_seq_one_letter_code
_entity_poly.pdbx_strand_id
1 'polypeptide(L)'
;MRTALRMFLAALLAVALVVSGQAFAPNVPQAQAQTEVIPTSPPKYEFNEINARPDPAFEFTVDRDATIDSLQFNVGGADHVQTYTLTINGRAITPQFTSSGSPRKAPFEIEHQGLNQMVKAGDKVVLTPDFTKPKATGSVSVTLRGTPAGSTEPTDPSEPTDPSTDPTEPTDPTDPTEPTDPTEPTEPTEPENPEPEPGTVTPADPTLVDPATATAPECVEKAYINIPDTKGVDYYLNAEKKPAGRHVYEQNKPGTVKVTAVAQPGFKLAPNARTEWTFNLSGEVKDCSNSSEDPKPPAVEGRHFDAIGHEFAVKADPVDPKKPNAFTAKVTEESHMKYATVRIETDATFLDPQKYNLTLDQIEPGVTLQKRNVNIGNGFITMDVVPVKDGKPVDSAVVPKDAVFTFTNNLSQNKNLKVTLDVYGEKKDEQKPPEIISPPDGAKWVHGRVPNPPMPQRCGLRIAVVADLSTSLRYADTDGFEASKKAANAFIDSLQGTPAELGIYNFASGGPANQAGTTHGQNPPYISMLSEQGVQRAKDVVKNWSYNANNSATNWEAGLKQVKDNDYDVVYFITDGMPTTSSTIKSKGIGGEFVQASALNDAIKASNELKAAGTRVVPLMVDLTLGGRSSQRPVVTNDLVLKDAKRIAWTADPGQSPGLYYKIRSDHPKASHANYIGTDILVNLKMAYDAAGSQTLQVYERLPNGRQETVTLNQSRWTYGTRDVKTMGEDISGTDDTVRVSNYSKLAEQMKTIAQDVTTRCNGVVKVKKRIVDENGKVLEDGAPGWEFTLSANNNVIGSGNGPLVHQSMKVTSGSESDKGTASWNIESEREQSLVLTETQKQGFTLFRRGDTLDSTGDFNAVCTQTRDGKTSPLKVENVGEFGFRVKMSESNKVLSSVSCVVDNYEAPDTKPGKLTLEKAEYVDGEGVKILPGLGGATFDIYPSAGGQPDYSGGPVYTITPAQKSIEITETGTFYLVETMAPAGLSLLPEPVAFEISIDQETKEYTVSVVGGSSPLIKAEGSGELMIMQVTDTKTGKLPKTGGNGVLLWTLFGAVVASCGWFWTRRQQS
;
A
#
# COMPACT_ATOMS: atom_id res chain seq x y z
N MET A 1 80.39 -31.54 36.26
CA MET A 1 80.51 -31.29 37.71
C MET A 1 79.15 -30.81 38.17
N ARG A 2 78.45 -31.55 39.03
CA ARG A 2 78.70 -31.54 40.50
C ARG A 2 78.59 -30.08 40.93
N THR A 3 77.60 -29.66 41.69
CA THR A 3 77.21 -30.05 43.05
C THR A 3 76.38 -28.82 43.49
N ALA A 4 75.45 -28.82 44.42
CA ALA A 4 74.86 -29.72 45.37
C ALA A 4 73.62 -28.92 45.83
N LEU A 5 72.42 -29.47 45.79
CA LEU A 5 71.97 -30.45 46.76
C LEU A 5 71.96 -29.87 48.18
N ARG A 6 70.73 -29.55 48.62
CA ARG A 6 70.18 -29.83 49.96
C ARG A 6 70.81 -29.10 51.16
N MET A 7 70.03 -28.17 51.69
CA MET A 7 69.54 -28.33 53.07
C MET A 7 68.03 -28.54 52.99
N PHE A 8 67.52 -29.73 53.28
CA PHE A 8 67.29 -30.39 54.58
C PHE A 8 65.84 -30.13 55.04
N LEU A 9 64.89 -31.04 54.79
CA LEU A 9 64.59 -32.31 55.48
C LEU A 9 63.66 -32.12 56.69
N ALA A 10 62.39 -32.51 56.54
CA ALA A 10 61.57 -33.30 57.47
C ALA A 10 60.13 -33.29 56.89
N ALA A 11 59.40 -34.38 56.65
CA ALA A 11 59.61 -35.81 56.86
C ALA A 11 58.52 -36.59 56.07
N LEU A 12 58.85 -37.84 55.66
CA LEU A 12 57.96 -39.04 55.57
C LEU A 12 56.69 -38.99 54.69
N LEU A 13 56.16 -40.05 54.05
CA LEU A 13 56.52 -41.41 53.63
C LEU A 13 55.32 -41.88 52.76
N ALA A 14 55.52 -42.88 51.90
CA ALA A 14 54.60 -43.45 50.90
C ALA A 14 53.24 -44.00 51.42
N VAL A 15 52.23 -44.12 50.53
CA VAL A 15 51.61 -45.38 50.03
C VAL A 15 50.34 -45.11 49.17
N ALA A 16 50.42 -45.56 47.92
CA ALA A 16 49.43 -46.21 47.03
C ALA A 16 47.88 -46.02 47.16
N LEU A 17 47.32 -45.56 46.04
CA LEU A 17 46.31 -46.19 45.15
C LEU A 17 44.79 -46.22 45.48
N VAL A 18 44.08 -45.84 44.40
CA VAL A 18 42.70 -46.14 43.93
C VAL A 18 41.57 -45.24 44.40
N VAL A 19 40.73 -44.92 43.39
CA VAL A 19 39.33 -44.49 43.44
C VAL A 19 39.14 -42.98 43.29
N SER A 20 39.04 -42.62 42.02
CA SER A 20 38.14 -41.61 41.45
C SER A 20 36.91 -41.32 42.31
N GLY A 21 36.73 -40.07 42.75
CA GLY A 21 35.52 -39.67 43.45
C GLY A 21 35.53 -38.21 43.90
N GLN A 22 34.69 -37.42 43.24
CA GLN A 22 33.92 -36.28 43.76
C GLN A 22 34.67 -35.13 44.46
N ALA A 23 34.83 -34.03 43.72
CA ALA A 23 34.68 -32.69 44.29
C ALA A 23 33.24 -32.23 44.03
N PHE A 24 32.45 -32.11 45.10
CA PHE A 24 31.24 -31.31 45.12
C PHE A 24 31.62 -29.84 44.98
N ALA A 25 31.05 -29.16 44.00
CA ALA A 25 30.77 -27.73 43.99
C ALA A 25 29.57 -27.52 43.05
N PRO A 26 28.73 -26.51 43.32
CA PRO A 26 27.30 -26.65 43.58
C PRO A 26 26.46 -26.84 42.32
N ASN A 27 25.28 -27.44 42.49
CA ASN A 27 24.20 -27.40 41.51
C ASN A 27 23.95 -25.95 41.07
N VAL A 28 24.23 -25.67 39.81
CA VAL A 28 23.43 -24.71 39.04
C VAL A 28 22.52 -25.57 38.15
N PRO A 29 21.19 -25.47 38.29
CA PRO A 29 20.27 -26.29 37.50
C PRO A 29 20.36 -25.86 36.03
N GLN A 30 20.82 -26.73 35.14
CA GLN A 30 20.58 -26.55 33.71
C GLN A 30 19.16 -27.03 33.42
N ALA A 31 18.28 -26.07 33.15
CA ALA A 31 16.86 -26.28 32.90
C ALA A 31 16.64 -27.11 31.62
N GLN A 32 16.02 -28.28 31.76
CA GLN A 32 15.26 -28.88 30.66
C GLN A 32 14.05 -27.97 30.42
N ALA A 33 13.81 -27.52 29.19
CA ALA A 33 12.52 -26.95 28.85
C ALA A 33 11.47 -28.06 29.01
N GLN A 34 10.67 -27.99 30.07
CA GLN A 34 9.58 -28.94 30.33
C GLN A 34 8.51 -28.77 29.26
N THR A 35 8.11 -29.85 28.59
CA THR A 35 6.91 -29.85 27.75
C THR A 35 5.68 -29.75 28.66
N GLU A 36 4.92 -28.68 28.48
CA GLU A 36 3.76 -28.37 29.30
C GLU A 36 2.47 -28.80 28.58
N VAL A 37 1.41 -29.01 29.36
CA VAL A 37 0.06 -29.12 28.77
C VAL A 37 -0.31 -27.74 28.26
N ILE A 38 -0.51 -27.64 26.95
CA ILE A 38 -1.00 -26.42 26.32
C ILE A 38 -2.52 -26.45 26.45
N PRO A 39 -3.11 -25.55 27.25
CA PRO A 39 -4.54 -25.60 27.51
C PRO A 39 -5.32 -25.28 26.22
N THR A 40 -6.50 -25.89 26.11
CA THR A 40 -7.42 -25.64 25.01
C THR A 40 -8.78 -25.21 25.54
N SER A 41 -9.44 -24.31 24.80
CA SER A 41 -10.75 -23.77 25.13
C SER A 41 -11.80 -24.16 24.08
N PRO A 42 -12.92 -24.81 24.47
CA PRO A 42 -13.17 -25.42 25.78
C PRO A 42 -12.33 -26.70 25.97
N PRO A 43 -12.02 -27.12 27.21
CA PRO A 43 -11.19 -28.32 27.44
C PRO A 43 -11.89 -29.64 27.11
N LYS A 44 -13.23 -29.63 27.07
CA LYS A 44 -14.08 -30.79 26.80
C LYS A 44 -15.44 -30.34 26.27
N TYR A 45 -15.96 -31.08 25.29
CA TYR A 45 -17.34 -31.02 24.82
C TYR A 45 -18.14 -32.18 25.40
N GLU A 46 -19.31 -31.88 25.98
CA GLU A 46 -20.32 -32.87 26.38
C GLU A 46 -21.54 -32.68 25.49
N PHE A 47 -22.10 -33.76 24.95
CA PHE A 47 -23.20 -33.67 24.01
C PHE A 47 -24.21 -34.81 24.19
N ASN A 48 -25.49 -34.49 24.02
CA ASN A 48 -26.59 -35.42 24.20
C ASN A 48 -27.51 -35.41 22.98
N GLU A 49 -27.70 -36.57 22.37
CA GLU A 49 -28.52 -36.80 21.17
C GLU A 49 -28.23 -35.84 20.00
N ILE A 50 -26.95 -35.53 19.72
CA ILE A 50 -26.60 -34.71 18.55
C ILE A 50 -26.89 -35.45 17.26
N ASN A 51 -27.28 -34.70 16.22
CA ASN A 51 -27.38 -35.24 14.88
C ASN A 51 -25.97 -35.50 14.33
N ALA A 52 -25.66 -36.74 13.99
CA ALA A 52 -24.38 -37.15 13.44
C ALA A 52 -24.41 -37.27 11.90
N ARG A 53 -25.38 -36.63 11.24
CA ARG A 53 -25.46 -36.53 9.78
C ARG A 53 -25.84 -35.09 9.37
N PRO A 54 -24.89 -34.26 8.92
CA PRO A 54 -23.46 -34.55 8.71
C PRO A 54 -22.68 -34.76 10.03
N ASP A 55 -21.46 -35.31 9.93
CA ASP A 55 -20.62 -35.59 11.11
C ASP A 55 -20.35 -34.32 11.94
N PRO A 56 -20.42 -34.41 13.28
CA PRO A 56 -20.28 -33.24 14.15
C PRO A 56 -18.80 -32.87 14.32
N ALA A 57 -18.45 -31.61 14.03
CA ALA A 57 -17.11 -31.08 14.25
C ALA A 57 -16.99 -30.45 15.64
N PHE A 58 -16.00 -30.86 16.42
CA PHE A 58 -15.65 -30.33 17.74
C PHE A 58 -14.36 -29.51 17.63
N GLU A 59 -14.42 -28.21 17.91
CA GLU A 59 -13.28 -27.28 17.76
C GLU A 59 -12.67 -26.91 19.11
N PHE A 60 -11.39 -27.18 19.31
CA PHE A 60 -10.62 -26.80 20.50
C PHE A 60 -9.64 -25.70 20.12
N THR A 61 -9.70 -24.53 20.76
CA THR A 61 -8.76 -23.44 20.50
C THR A 61 -7.52 -23.57 21.38
N VAL A 62 -6.32 -23.43 20.82
CA VAL A 62 -5.06 -23.40 21.59
C VAL A 62 -4.97 -22.09 22.37
N ASP A 63 -4.76 -22.13 23.69
CA ASP A 63 -4.85 -20.95 24.55
C ASP A 63 -3.56 -20.10 24.63
N ARG A 64 -2.43 -20.59 24.14
CA ARG A 64 -1.14 -19.88 24.14
C ARG A 64 -0.25 -20.30 22.97
N ASP A 65 0.62 -19.40 22.54
CA ASP A 65 1.66 -19.70 21.56
C ASP A 65 2.53 -20.83 22.09
N ALA A 66 2.67 -21.89 21.30
CA ALA A 66 3.49 -23.03 21.66
C ALA A 66 3.91 -23.81 20.41
N THR A 67 4.98 -24.58 20.51
CA THR A 67 5.23 -25.66 19.55
C THR A 67 4.58 -26.92 20.10
N ILE A 68 3.53 -27.43 19.45
CA ILE A 68 2.82 -28.65 19.86
C ILE A 68 3.63 -29.86 19.39
N ASP A 69 4.09 -30.65 20.35
CA ASP A 69 4.82 -31.89 20.11
C ASP A 69 3.85 -33.08 20.01
N SER A 70 2.76 -33.05 20.79
CA SER A 70 1.74 -34.09 20.75
C SER A 70 0.33 -33.60 21.02
N LEU A 71 -0.64 -34.31 20.43
CA LEU A 71 -2.06 -34.10 20.58
C LEU A 71 -2.74 -35.42 20.93
N GLN A 72 -3.38 -35.45 22.08
CA GLN A 72 -4.19 -36.57 22.54
C GLN A 72 -5.66 -36.17 22.52
N PHE A 73 -6.55 -37.06 22.09
CA PHE A 73 -7.98 -36.83 22.20
C PHE A 73 -8.73 -38.05 22.72
N ASN A 74 -9.81 -37.80 23.46
CA ASN A 74 -10.71 -38.80 24.01
C ASN A 74 -12.11 -38.64 23.41
N VAL A 75 -12.73 -39.73 22.97
CA VAL A 75 -14.15 -39.78 22.60
C VAL A 75 -14.87 -40.69 23.59
N GLY A 76 -15.74 -40.12 24.42
CA GLY A 76 -16.60 -40.80 25.39
C GLY A 76 -18.00 -41.08 24.84
N GLY A 77 -18.76 -41.96 25.51
CA GLY A 77 -20.11 -42.39 25.09
C GLY A 77 -20.21 -43.91 24.92
N ALA A 78 -21.28 -44.39 24.27
CA ALA A 78 -21.52 -45.83 24.01
C ALA A 78 -21.61 -46.18 22.52
N ASP A 79 -21.54 -45.19 21.63
CA ASP A 79 -21.68 -45.35 20.19
C ASP A 79 -20.34 -45.71 19.52
N HIS A 80 -20.41 -46.25 18.30
CA HIS A 80 -19.21 -46.63 17.54
C HIS A 80 -18.84 -45.55 16.51
N VAL A 81 -17.54 -45.28 16.38
CA VAL A 81 -16.94 -44.32 15.46
C VAL A 81 -16.24 -45.08 14.32
N GLN A 82 -16.60 -44.77 13.07
CA GLN A 82 -16.11 -45.44 11.85
C GLN A 82 -14.76 -44.87 11.37
N THR A 83 -14.56 -43.57 11.49
CA THR A 83 -13.31 -42.85 11.24
C THR A 83 -13.36 -41.48 11.94
N TYR A 84 -12.33 -40.65 11.81
CA TYR A 84 -12.40 -39.25 12.20
C TYR A 84 -11.59 -38.38 11.24
N THR A 85 -11.86 -37.08 11.21
CA THR A 85 -10.93 -36.08 10.69
C THR A 85 -10.37 -35.28 11.86
N LEU A 86 -9.08 -34.98 11.82
CA LEU A 86 -8.41 -34.14 12.79
C LEU A 86 -7.61 -33.09 12.02
N THR A 87 -7.71 -31.82 12.42
CA THR A 87 -6.88 -30.74 11.86
C THR A 87 -6.32 -29.87 12.97
N ILE A 88 -5.11 -29.32 12.77
CA ILE A 88 -4.52 -28.30 13.63
C ILE A 88 -4.21 -27.09 12.75
N ASN A 89 -4.85 -25.95 13.01
CA ASN A 89 -4.83 -24.73 12.22
C ASN A 89 -5.05 -24.97 10.71
N GLY A 90 -6.05 -25.79 10.37
CA GLY A 90 -6.36 -26.16 8.98
C GLY A 90 -5.44 -27.23 8.35
N ARG A 91 -4.32 -27.58 8.98
CA ARG A 91 -3.46 -28.70 8.55
C ARG A 91 -4.10 -30.01 8.98
N ALA A 92 -4.39 -30.89 8.02
CA ALA A 92 -4.97 -32.20 8.30
C ALA A 92 -3.95 -33.14 8.96
N ILE A 93 -4.38 -33.79 10.04
CA ILE A 93 -3.66 -34.86 10.75
C ILE A 93 -4.28 -36.20 10.33
N THR A 94 -3.46 -37.08 9.77
CA THR A 94 -3.91 -38.37 9.23
C THR A 94 -4.59 -39.22 10.32
N PRO A 95 -5.83 -39.72 10.11
CA PRO A 95 -6.50 -40.53 11.10
C PRO A 95 -5.84 -41.91 11.26
N GLN A 96 -5.73 -42.37 12.50
CA GLN A 96 -5.11 -43.66 12.86
C GLN A 96 -5.95 -44.90 12.51
N PHE A 97 -7.18 -44.71 12.07
CA PHE A 97 -8.02 -45.78 11.52
C PHE A 97 -8.95 -45.19 10.46
N THR A 98 -9.25 -45.99 9.45
CA THR A 98 -9.94 -45.55 8.23
C THR A 98 -11.37 -46.07 8.18
N SER A 99 -12.19 -45.45 7.33
CA SER A 99 -13.59 -45.85 7.10
C SER A 99 -13.76 -47.26 6.53
N SER A 100 -12.69 -47.89 6.03
CA SER A 100 -12.67 -49.29 5.57
C SER A 100 -12.43 -50.33 6.68
N GLY A 101 -12.08 -49.90 7.89
CA GLY A 101 -11.82 -50.78 9.04
C GLY A 101 -13.05 -51.08 9.91
N SER A 102 -12.87 -51.92 10.93
CA SER A 102 -13.90 -52.17 11.95
C SER A 102 -14.12 -50.93 12.82
N PRO A 103 -15.36 -50.44 13.00
CA PRO A 103 -15.63 -49.25 13.82
C PRO A 103 -15.21 -49.43 15.28
N ARG A 104 -14.65 -48.37 15.89
CA ARG A 104 -14.18 -48.35 17.28
C ARG A 104 -15.31 -47.94 18.23
N LYS A 105 -15.51 -48.69 19.31
CA LYS A 105 -16.53 -48.41 20.32
C LYS A 105 -16.02 -47.40 21.37
N ALA A 106 -16.77 -46.31 21.64
CA ALA A 106 -16.48 -45.38 22.73
C ALA A 106 -16.72 -46.03 24.12
N PRO A 107 -16.00 -45.63 25.19
CA PRO A 107 -14.94 -44.62 25.19
C PRO A 107 -13.61 -45.14 24.64
N PHE A 108 -12.89 -44.30 23.90
CA PHE A 108 -11.52 -44.59 23.45
C PHE A 108 -10.68 -43.31 23.39
N GLU A 109 -9.37 -43.50 23.33
CA GLU A 109 -8.36 -42.44 23.31
C GLU A 109 -7.36 -42.67 22.18
N ILE A 110 -6.92 -41.56 21.58
CA ILE A 110 -5.99 -41.56 20.45
C ILE A 110 -4.97 -40.45 20.67
N GLU A 111 -3.70 -40.79 20.49
CA GLU A 111 -2.58 -39.86 20.66
C GLU A 111 -1.75 -39.77 19.38
N HIS A 112 -1.57 -38.55 18.89
CA HIS A 112 -0.70 -38.19 17.78
C HIS A 112 0.55 -37.53 18.34
N GLN A 113 1.71 -38.15 18.11
CA GLN A 113 3.02 -37.70 18.59
C GLN A 113 3.83 -37.10 17.42
N GLY A 114 4.86 -36.29 17.74
CA GLY A 114 5.82 -35.78 16.76
C GLY A 114 5.23 -34.74 15.81
N LEU A 115 4.28 -33.95 16.27
CA LEU A 115 3.59 -32.96 15.44
C LEU A 115 4.49 -31.76 15.12
N ASN A 116 5.36 -31.36 16.06
CA ASN A 116 6.25 -30.19 16.01
C ASN A 116 5.62 -28.97 15.35
N GLN A 117 4.33 -28.76 15.61
CA GLN A 117 3.54 -27.77 14.92
C GLN A 117 3.56 -26.50 15.76
N MET A 118 4.22 -25.48 15.26
CA MET A 118 4.13 -24.15 15.85
C MET A 118 2.69 -23.68 15.72
N VAL A 119 2.06 -23.44 16.85
CA VAL A 119 0.71 -22.90 16.94
C VAL A 119 0.76 -21.59 17.70
N LYS A 120 -0.10 -20.67 17.30
CA LYS A 120 -0.34 -19.44 18.05
C LYS A 120 -1.56 -19.60 18.93
N ALA A 121 -1.62 -18.83 20.00
CA ALA A 121 -2.83 -18.65 20.78
C ALA A 121 -3.98 -18.26 19.83
N GLY A 122 -5.06 -19.02 19.83
CA GLY A 122 -6.17 -18.86 18.88
C GLY A 122 -6.20 -19.88 17.74
N ASP A 123 -5.13 -20.62 17.47
CA ASP A 123 -5.13 -21.68 16.46
C ASP A 123 -6.13 -22.79 16.84
N LYS A 124 -6.76 -23.40 15.84
CA LYS A 124 -7.85 -24.38 16.08
C LYS A 124 -7.39 -25.82 15.89
N VAL A 125 -7.76 -26.67 16.83
CA VAL A 125 -7.76 -28.12 16.68
C VAL A 125 -9.20 -28.58 16.41
N VAL A 126 -9.49 -29.07 15.21
CA VAL A 126 -10.84 -29.54 14.85
C VAL A 126 -10.86 -31.06 14.76
N LEU A 127 -11.70 -31.71 15.56
CA LEU A 127 -11.91 -33.16 15.58
C LEU A 127 -13.36 -33.47 15.15
N THR A 128 -13.51 -34.25 14.07
CA THR A 128 -14.82 -34.66 13.53
C THR A 128 -14.91 -36.18 13.53
N PRO A 129 -15.50 -36.82 14.56
CA PRO A 129 -15.73 -38.26 14.58
C PRO A 129 -16.94 -38.65 13.73
N ASP A 130 -16.78 -39.65 12.86
CA ASP A 130 -17.84 -40.25 12.05
C ASP A 130 -18.57 -41.32 12.89
N PHE A 131 -19.75 -40.99 13.43
CA PHE A 131 -20.54 -41.92 14.22
C PHE A 131 -21.40 -42.83 13.33
N THR A 132 -21.34 -44.13 13.60
CA THR A 132 -22.15 -45.15 12.90
C THR A 132 -23.66 -44.98 13.05
N LYS A 133 -24.13 -44.30 14.11
CA LYS A 133 -25.55 -44.01 14.36
C LYS A 133 -25.89 -42.55 14.03
N PRO A 134 -27.13 -42.26 13.55
CA PRO A 134 -27.56 -40.90 13.21
C PRO A 134 -27.74 -39.97 14.42
N LYS A 135 -27.82 -40.52 15.64
CA LYS A 135 -27.82 -39.77 16.90
C LYS A 135 -26.71 -40.30 17.80
N ALA A 136 -25.96 -39.39 18.43
CA ALA A 136 -24.88 -39.72 19.35
C ALA A 136 -25.00 -38.97 20.68
N THR A 137 -24.66 -39.63 21.77
CA THR A 137 -24.51 -39.04 23.12
C THR A 137 -23.14 -39.43 23.68
N GLY A 138 -22.39 -38.46 24.16
CA GLY A 138 -21.02 -38.68 24.59
C GLY A 138 -20.25 -37.40 24.88
N SER A 139 -18.93 -37.50 24.83
CA SER A 139 -18.05 -36.37 25.06
C SER A 139 -16.80 -36.41 24.20
N VAL A 140 -16.20 -35.27 23.88
CA VAL A 140 -14.89 -35.20 23.24
C VAL A 140 -13.98 -34.25 24.02
N SER A 141 -12.73 -34.63 24.27
CA SER A 141 -11.70 -33.74 24.84
C SER A 141 -10.39 -33.85 24.07
N VAL A 142 -9.61 -32.77 24.04
CA VAL A 142 -8.26 -32.71 23.45
C VAL A 142 -7.27 -32.20 24.49
N THR A 143 -6.13 -32.86 24.58
CA THR A 143 -4.97 -32.45 25.38
C THR A 143 -3.80 -32.21 24.44
N LEU A 144 -3.26 -30.99 24.44
CA LEU A 144 -2.06 -30.64 23.69
C LEU A 144 -0.86 -30.60 24.64
N ARG A 145 0.31 -31.05 24.16
CA ARG A 145 1.58 -30.95 24.90
C ARG A 145 2.62 -30.31 24.01
N GLY A 146 3.38 -29.35 24.56
CA GLY A 146 4.30 -28.55 23.77
C GLY A 146 5.12 -27.55 24.58
N THR A 147 5.91 -26.74 23.89
CA THR A 147 6.79 -25.72 24.50
C THR A 147 6.25 -24.30 24.22
N PRO A 148 5.88 -23.49 25.23
CA PRO A 148 5.35 -22.14 25.03
C PRO A 148 6.35 -21.15 24.42
N ALA A 149 5.91 -20.24 23.54
CA ALA A 149 6.77 -19.20 22.96
C ALA A 149 6.99 -18.04 23.97
N GLY A 150 8.25 -17.78 24.36
CA GLY A 150 8.61 -16.68 25.26
C GLY A 150 9.67 -16.97 26.32
N SER A 151 10.23 -18.18 26.40
CA SER A 151 11.37 -18.46 27.27
C SER A 151 12.69 -18.05 26.59
N THR A 152 13.02 -16.77 26.55
CA THR A 152 14.37 -16.30 26.17
C THR A 152 15.17 -15.94 27.42
N GLU A 153 16.35 -16.55 27.57
CA GLU A 153 17.38 -16.23 28.56
C GLU A 153 17.88 -14.77 28.43
N PRO A 154 18.30 -14.10 29.53
CA PRO A 154 18.72 -12.70 29.50
C PRO A 154 20.12 -12.53 28.91
N THR A 155 20.32 -11.50 28.08
CA THR A 155 21.61 -11.13 27.47
C THR A 155 22.28 -9.99 28.25
N ASP A 156 23.59 -10.12 28.48
CA ASP A 156 24.49 -9.22 29.24
C ASP A 156 24.71 -7.86 28.51
N PRO A 157 24.84 -6.70 29.20
CA PRO A 157 24.92 -5.39 28.56
C PRO A 157 26.36 -5.03 28.13
N SER A 158 26.48 -4.30 27.03
CA SER A 158 27.75 -3.81 26.47
C SER A 158 28.20 -2.49 27.12
N GLU A 159 29.52 -2.34 27.36
CA GLU A 159 30.19 -1.15 27.93
C GLU A 159 30.14 0.11 27.03
N PRO A 160 30.25 1.34 27.60
CA PRO A 160 30.05 2.61 26.89
C PRO A 160 31.35 3.22 26.31
N THR A 161 31.20 4.02 25.26
CA THR A 161 32.27 4.80 24.63
C THR A 161 32.37 6.21 25.25
N ASP A 162 33.59 6.61 25.62
CA ASP A 162 34.00 7.88 26.25
C ASP A 162 33.89 9.12 25.32
N PRO A 163 33.42 10.31 25.78
CA PRO A 163 33.31 11.51 24.96
C PRO A 163 34.48 12.50 25.17
N SER A 164 34.94 13.15 24.09
CA SER A 164 35.94 14.22 24.15
C SER A 164 35.32 15.60 23.88
N THR A 165 35.44 16.44 24.92
CA THR A 165 35.50 17.92 25.10
C THR A 165 35.52 18.81 23.85
N ASP A 166 34.89 20.00 23.80
CA ASP A 166 35.01 21.14 24.74
C ASP A 166 33.77 22.09 24.69
N PRO A 167 33.49 22.88 25.75
CA PRO A 167 32.22 23.54 26.03
C PRO A 167 32.19 25.02 25.62
N THR A 168 30.98 25.59 25.54
CA THR A 168 30.80 27.05 25.67
C THR A 168 30.39 27.38 27.11
N GLU A 169 31.06 28.40 27.65
CA GLU A 169 30.98 28.89 29.04
C GLU A 169 29.61 29.46 29.45
N PRO A 170 29.37 29.59 30.78
CA PRO A 170 28.07 29.50 31.40
C PRO A 170 27.40 30.85 31.66
N THR A 171 26.10 30.82 31.92
CA THR A 171 25.52 31.77 32.87
C THR A 171 25.40 31.06 34.21
N ASP A 172 26.30 31.46 35.12
CA ASP A 172 26.41 31.06 36.53
C ASP A 172 25.36 31.83 37.37
N PRO A 173 25.16 31.50 38.65
CA PRO A 173 23.89 31.01 39.15
C PRO A 173 23.40 31.94 40.26
N THR A 174 22.33 31.57 40.94
CA THR A 174 22.37 31.39 42.40
C THR A 174 21.02 30.83 42.82
N ASP A 175 20.96 29.58 43.29
CA ASP A 175 21.35 29.09 44.63
C ASP A 175 20.24 29.36 45.67
N PRO A 176 20.14 28.57 46.75
CA PRO A 176 20.16 27.12 46.75
C PRO A 176 19.25 26.53 47.84
N THR A 177 19.25 25.19 47.88
CA THR A 177 19.33 24.35 49.10
C THR A 177 18.15 24.37 50.08
N GLU A 178 17.86 23.29 50.82
CA GLU A 178 18.66 22.17 51.30
C GLU A 178 17.68 21.05 51.77
N PRO A 179 18.11 19.87 52.24
CA PRO A 179 18.55 18.75 51.39
C PRO A 179 17.92 17.39 51.78
N THR A 180 18.16 16.43 50.89
CA THR A 180 18.47 14.99 51.03
C THR A 180 18.14 14.16 52.29
N ASP A 181 17.69 12.94 51.97
CA ASP A 181 18.13 11.62 52.47
C ASP A 181 17.80 11.19 53.91
N PRO A 182 17.69 9.87 54.23
CA PRO A 182 18.32 8.74 53.51
C PRO A 182 17.46 7.49 53.30
N THR A 183 18.10 6.57 52.59
CA THR A 183 17.80 5.19 52.25
C THR A 183 17.73 4.19 53.43
N GLU A 184 17.11 3.04 53.09
CA GLU A 184 17.28 1.67 53.64
C GLU A 184 16.66 1.34 55.02
N PRO A 185 16.26 0.09 55.33
CA PRO A 185 16.75 -1.19 54.77
C PRO A 185 15.67 -2.28 54.50
N THR A 186 16.13 -3.46 54.09
CA THR A 186 15.37 -4.71 53.92
C THR A 186 15.16 -5.48 55.25
N GLU A 187 14.16 -6.38 55.22
CA GLU A 187 13.85 -7.54 56.11
C GLU A 187 12.86 -7.31 57.28
N PRO A 188 12.15 -8.34 57.84
CA PRO A 188 12.02 -9.78 57.49
C PRO A 188 10.55 -10.29 57.46
N THR A 189 10.37 -11.59 57.19
CA THR A 189 9.12 -12.38 57.32
C THR A 189 8.67 -12.55 58.78
N GLU A 190 7.36 -12.46 59.10
CA GLU A 190 6.81 -12.88 60.41
C GLU A 190 5.29 -13.22 60.33
N PRO A 191 4.64 -13.77 61.39
CA PRO A 191 4.32 -15.18 61.61
C PRO A 191 2.80 -15.50 61.52
N GLU A 192 2.44 -16.76 61.74
CA GLU A 192 1.04 -17.22 61.89
C GLU A 192 0.48 -16.98 63.32
N ASN A 193 -0.80 -16.54 63.39
CA ASN A 193 -1.78 -16.52 64.53
C ASN A 193 -1.71 -15.36 65.57
N PRO A 194 -2.82 -14.88 66.22
CA PRO A 194 -4.20 -15.41 66.30
C PRO A 194 -5.37 -14.43 65.97
N GLU A 195 -6.58 -15.00 65.89
CA GLU A 195 -7.91 -14.41 65.63
C GLU A 195 -8.21 -13.03 66.27
N PRO A 196 -8.82 -12.04 65.56
CA PRO A 196 -9.15 -10.75 66.15
C PRO A 196 -10.58 -10.67 66.69
N GLU A 197 -10.69 -10.11 67.90
CA GLU A 197 -11.90 -9.53 68.49
C GLU A 197 -12.54 -8.45 67.59
N PRO A 198 -13.88 -8.22 67.70
CA PRO A 198 -14.64 -7.39 66.76
C PRO A 198 -14.22 -5.91 66.79
N GLY A 199 -13.72 -5.42 65.65
CA GLY A 199 -13.27 -4.04 65.48
C GLY A 199 -14.41 -3.02 65.58
N THR A 200 -14.17 -1.95 66.35
CA THR A 200 -15.07 -0.78 66.36
C THR A 200 -14.84 0.05 65.10
N VAL A 201 -15.89 0.46 64.40
CA VAL A 201 -15.82 1.20 63.11
C VAL A 201 -16.56 2.54 63.17
N THR A 202 -16.06 3.54 62.47
CA THR A 202 -16.69 4.87 62.37
C THR A 202 -17.11 5.11 60.92
N PRO A 203 -18.41 5.29 60.61
CA PRO A 203 -18.87 5.64 59.28
C PRO A 203 -18.25 6.95 58.77
N ALA A 204 -17.86 6.97 57.51
CA ALA A 204 -17.49 8.18 56.78
C ALA A 204 -18.73 8.93 56.27
N ASP A 205 -18.62 10.26 56.15
CA ASP A 205 -19.73 11.10 55.72
C ASP A 205 -19.99 10.96 54.20
N PRO A 206 -21.22 10.64 53.77
CA PRO A 206 -21.62 10.73 52.37
C PRO A 206 -21.72 12.19 51.91
N THR A 207 -21.55 12.44 50.61
CA THR A 207 -21.59 13.80 50.05
C THR A 207 -22.68 13.95 48.98
N LEU A 208 -23.38 15.09 48.97
CA LEU A 208 -24.34 15.47 47.92
C LEU A 208 -23.65 16.38 46.90
N VAL A 209 -23.85 16.09 45.63
CA VAL A 209 -23.53 16.99 44.51
C VAL A 209 -24.83 17.34 43.81
N ASP A 210 -25.19 18.63 43.81
CA ASP A 210 -26.44 19.15 43.24
C ASP A 210 -26.16 20.20 42.15
N PRO A 211 -26.77 20.11 40.96
CA PRO A 211 -26.58 21.06 39.86
C PRO A 211 -26.80 22.53 40.24
N ALA A 212 -27.69 22.81 41.20
CA ALA A 212 -28.01 24.17 41.65
C ALA A 212 -26.92 24.79 42.54
N THR A 213 -26.08 23.97 43.18
CA THR A 213 -25.05 24.42 44.14
C THR A 213 -23.63 24.02 43.74
N ALA A 214 -23.45 23.31 42.64
CA ALA A 214 -22.15 22.88 42.14
C ALA A 214 -21.34 24.09 41.62
N THR A 215 -20.44 24.62 42.46
CA THR A 215 -19.48 25.66 42.08
C THR A 215 -18.14 25.03 41.70
N ALA A 216 -17.95 24.80 40.38
CA ALA A 216 -16.73 24.40 39.60
C ALA A 216 -16.35 22.90 39.53
N PRO A 217 -15.58 22.42 38.52
CA PRO A 217 -15.43 22.82 37.10
C PRO A 217 -16.20 21.91 36.12
N GLU A 218 -16.84 20.84 36.60
CA GLU A 218 -17.58 19.86 35.80
C GLU A 218 -19.08 20.20 35.75
N CYS A 219 -19.68 20.14 34.56
CA CYS A 219 -21.11 20.34 34.40
C CYS A 219 -21.84 19.05 34.80
N VAL A 220 -22.60 19.08 35.89
CA VAL A 220 -23.36 17.92 36.41
C VAL A 220 -24.83 18.07 36.05
N GLU A 221 -25.36 17.14 35.25
CA GLU A 221 -26.73 17.22 34.72
C GLU A 221 -27.81 16.92 35.77
N LYS A 222 -27.54 16.00 36.72
CA LYS A 222 -28.48 15.55 37.75
C LYS A 222 -27.81 15.37 39.11
N ALA A 223 -28.54 15.62 40.19
CA ALA A 223 -28.03 15.50 41.54
C ALA A 223 -27.76 14.03 41.95
N TYR A 224 -26.69 13.82 42.71
CA TYR A 224 -26.29 12.49 43.19
C TYR A 224 -25.67 12.53 44.58
N ILE A 225 -25.72 11.39 45.29
CA ILE A 225 -25.05 11.20 46.58
C ILE A 225 -23.91 10.19 46.42
N ASN A 226 -22.72 10.53 46.90
CA ASN A 226 -21.58 9.63 46.93
C ASN A 226 -21.51 8.91 48.29
N ILE A 227 -21.63 7.58 48.27
CA ILE A 227 -21.50 6.74 49.45
C ILE A 227 -20.04 6.31 49.61
N PRO A 228 -19.41 6.53 50.77
CA PRO A 228 -18.03 6.13 50.98
C PRO A 228 -17.89 4.61 51.18
N ASP A 229 -16.79 4.04 50.71
CA ASP A 229 -16.46 2.64 50.96
C ASP A 229 -15.80 2.50 52.34
N THR A 230 -16.62 2.29 53.37
CA THR A 230 -16.14 2.15 54.75
C THR A 230 -16.21 0.69 55.17
N LYS A 231 -15.04 0.05 55.32
CA LYS A 231 -14.92 -1.36 55.72
C LYS A 231 -15.70 -1.62 57.02
N GLY A 232 -16.61 -2.60 56.98
CA GLY A 232 -17.43 -3.01 58.13
C GLY A 232 -18.70 -2.17 58.36
N VAL A 233 -19.06 -1.27 57.44
CA VAL A 233 -20.27 -0.43 57.52
C VAL A 233 -21.10 -0.57 56.24
N ASP A 234 -22.40 -0.80 56.39
CA ASP A 234 -23.39 -0.76 55.31
C ASP A 234 -24.14 0.59 55.33
N TYR A 235 -24.27 1.23 54.16
CA TYR A 235 -25.05 2.46 54.01
C TYR A 235 -26.39 2.18 53.30
N TYR A 236 -27.43 2.85 53.78
CA TYR A 236 -28.80 2.73 53.31
C TYR A 236 -29.29 4.09 52.83
N LEU A 237 -29.75 4.17 51.59
CA LEU A 237 -30.41 5.35 51.01
C LEU A 237 -31.91 5.12 51.07
N ASN A 238 -32.65 5.97 51.81
CA ASN A 238 -34.10 5.84 52.01
C ASN A 238 -34.52 4.41 52.44
N ALA A 239 -33.74 3.81 53.36
CA ALA A 239 -33.89 2.44 53.87
C ALA A 239 -33.55 1.29 52.90
N GLU A 240 -33.00 1.56 51.73
CA GLU A 240 -32.49 0.53 50.82
C GLU A 240 -30.96 0.46 50.88
N LYS A 241 -30.39 -0.73 51.10
CA LYS A 241 -28.93 -0.92 51.15
C LYS A 241 -28.32 -0.62 49.79
N LYS A 242 -27.34 0.27 49.72
CA LYS A 242 -26.64 0.63 48.47
C LYS A 242 -25.14 0.40 48.60
N PRO A 243 -24.47 -0.10 47.54
CA PRO A 243 -23.01 -0.28 47.54
C PRO A 243 -22.30 1.09 47.58
N ALA A 244 -21.03 1.11 47.95
CA ALA A 244 -20.22 2.33 47.91
C ALA A 244 -20.13 2.89 46.47
N GLY A 245 -19.97 4.21 46.35
CA GLY A 245 -19.89 4.94 45.08
C GLY A 245 -21.07 5.89 44.84
N ARG A 246 -21.19 6.35 43.59
CA ARG A 246 -22.11 7.42 43.17
C ARG A 246 -23.53 6.90 42.91
N HIS A 247 -24.52 7.48 43.57
CA HIS A 247 -25.96 7.17 43.40
C HIS A 247 -26.74 8.38 42.91
N VAL A 248 -27.14 8.35 41.64
CA VAL A 248 -27.83 9.44 40.93
C VAL A 248 -29.34 9.33 41.12
N TYR A 249 -30.02 10.47 41.30
CA TYR A 249 -31.47 10.51 41.48
C TYR A 249 -32.19 10.99 40.21
N GLU A 250 -33.22 10.23 39.79
CA GLU A 250 -34.10 10.59 38.67
C GLU A 250 -35.32 11.39 39.13
N GLN A 251 -35.11 12.57 39.74
CA GLN A 251 -36.23 13.43 40.11
C GLN A 251 -36.09 14.83 39.53
N ASN A 252 -37.03 15.19 38.65
CA ASN A 252 -37.17 16.54 38.10
C ASN A 252 -37.96 17.46 39.07
N LYS A 253 -37.93 17.16 40.39
CA LYS A 253 -38.64 17.85 41.46
C LYS A 253 -37.79 17.86 42.74
N PRO A 254 -37.87 18.91 43.57
CA PRO A 254 -37.16 18.95 44.86
C PRO A 254 -37.58 17.78 45.76
N GLY A 255 -36.61 17.18 46.46
CA GLY A 255 -36.83 16.01 47.31
C GLY A 255 -35.81 15.90 48.43
N THR A 256 -36.11 15.10 49.45
CA THR A 256 -35.19 14.86 50.57
C THR A 256 -34.77 13.40 50.58
N VAL A 257 -33.47 13.16 50.68
CA VAL A 257 -32.89 11.82 50.81
C VAL A 257 -32.23 11.66 52.18
N LYS A 258 -32.53 10.55 52.83
CA LYS A 258 -31.89 10.15 54.10
C LYS A 258 -30.88 9.02 53.85
N VAL A 259 -29.65 9.20 54.31
CA VAL A 259 -28.61 8.16 54.32
C VAL A 259 -28.41 7.68 55.76
N THR A 260 -28.41 6.36 55.98
CA THR A 260 -28.19 5.73 57.30
C THR A 260 -27.06 4.71 57.24
N ALA A 261 -26.12 4.76 58.17
CA ALA A 261 -25.02 3.81 58.30
C ALA A 261 -25.30 2.78 59.40
N VAL A 262 -25.05 1.50 59.11
CA VAL A 262 -25.26 0.37 60.02
C VAL A 262 -24.01 -0.50 60.04
N ALA A 263 -23.55 -0.95 61.20
CA ALA A 263 -22.40 -1.86 61.27
C ALA A 263 -22.75 -3.23 60.65
N GLN A 264 -21.82 -3.77 59.87
CA GLN A 264 -21.90 -5.13 59.37
C GLN A 264 -21.75 -6.16 60.51
N PRO A 265 -22.29 -7.38 60.36
CA PRO A 265 -22.13 -8.44 61.35
C PRO A 265 -20.65 -8.67 61.71
N GLY A 266 -20.32 -8.62 63.01
CA GLY A 266 -18.94 -8.71 63.51
C GLY A 266 -18.26 -7.36 63.78
N PHE A 267 -18.90 -6.24 63.47
CA PHE A 267 -18.41 -4.88 63.78
C PHE A 267 -19.37 -4.14 64.72
N LYS A 268 -18.86 -3.15 65.46
CA LYS A 268 -19.68 -2.23 66.28
C LYS A 268 -19.41 -0.79 65.87
N LEU A 269 -20.47 0.02 65.68
CA LEU A 269 -20.30 1.44 65.40
C LEU A 269 -19.73 2.16 66.63
N ALA A 270 -18.81 3.11 66.43
CA ALA A 270 -18.23 3.86 67.53
C ALA A 270 -19.34 4.63 68.31
N PRO A 271 -19.27 4.71 69.65
CA PRO A 271 -20.39 5.14 70.50
C PRO A 271 -20.98 6.54 70.23
N ASN A 272 -20.29 7.38 69.46
CA ASN A 272 -20.71 8.74 69.09
C ASN A 272 -20.59 9.01 67.59
N ALA A 273 -20.47 7.96 66.76
CA ALA A 273 -20.35 8.16 65.33
C ALA A 273 -21.67 8.66 64.73
N ARG A 274 -21.58 9.59 63.77
CA ARG A 274 -22.74 10.02 63.01
C ARG A 274 -23.19 8.85 62.13
N THR A 275 -24.45 8.45 62.26
CA THR A 275 -25.01 7.34 61.52
C THR A 275 -26.12 7.75 60.57
N GLU A 276 -26.53 9.03 60.58
CA GLU A 276 -27.60 9.53 59.71
C GLU A 276 -27.26 10.90 59.12
N TRP A 277 -27.53 11.05 57.82
CA TRP A 277 -27.41 12.29 57.05
C TRP A 277 -28.69 12.52 56.26
N THR A 278 -29.07 13.79 56.11
CA THR A 278 -30.25 14.19 55.32
C THR A 278 -29.82 15.25 54.33
N PHE A 279 -30.10 14.99 53.06
CA PHE A 279 -29.73 15.83 51.93
C PHE A 279 -30.98 16.32 51.22
N ASN A 280 -31.04 17.63 50.95
CA ASN A 280 -32.14 18.23 50.20
C ASN A 280 -31.66 18.47 48.77
N LEU A 281 -32.36 17.88 47.82
CA LEU A 281 -32.07 18.01 46.39
C LEU A 281 -32.96 19.10 45.80
N SER A 282 -32.38 19.95 44.95
CA SER A 282 -33.04 21.06 44.28
C SER A 282 -34.07 20.60 43.23
N GLY A 283 -33.83 19.44 42.61
CA GLY A 283 -34.61 18.95 41.48
C GLY A 283 -34.32 19.65 40.15
N GLU A 284 -33.32 20.53 40.09
CA GLU A 284 -32.88 21.18 38.86
C GLU A 284 -32.08 20.21 37.97
N VAL A 285 -32.32 20.30 36.66
CA VAL A 285 -31.59 19.56 35.63
C VAL A 285 -30.91 20.58 34.73
N LYS A 286 -29.59 20.44 34.56
CA LYS A 286 -28.78 21.38 33.77
C LYS A 286 -28.37 20.74 32.45
N ASP A 287 -28.56 21.47 31.35
CA ASP A 287 -28.16 21.04 30.01
C ASP A 287 -26.71 21.45 29.74
N CYS A 288 -25.84 20.47 29.57
CA CYS A 288 -24.39 20.64 29.43
C CYS A 288 -23.90 20.61 27.97
N SER A 289 -24.81 20.61 26.99
CA SER A 289 -24.54 20.33 25.56
C SER A 289 -23.81 21.42 24.72
N ASN A 290 -23.18 22.43 25.33
CA ASN A 290 -22.46 23.48 24.58
C ASN A 290 -21.10 23.90 25.16
N SER A 291 -20.47 23.02 25.96
CA SER A 291 -19.06 23.12 26.34
C SER A 291 -18.33 22.04 25.57
N SER A 292 -17.34 22.42 24.74
CA SER A 292 -16.53 21.52 23.94
C SER A 292 -16.06 20.29 24.72
N GLU A 293 -16.23 19.12 24.10
CA GLU A 293 -16.13 17.75 24.64
C GLU A 293 -17.48 17.15 25.03
N ASP A 294 -18.25 16.77 24.00
CA ASP A 294 -19.46 15.95 24.13
C ASP A 294 -19.14 14.55 24.73
N PRO A 295 -19.75 14.15 25.85
CA PRO A 295 -19.84 12.75 26.25
C PRO A 295 -20.89 12.04 25.39
N LYS A 296 -20.46 10.98 24.70
CA LYS A 296 -21.29 10.09 23.87
C LYS A 296 -22.50 9.50 24.65
N PRO A 297 -23.64 9.24 23.97
CA PRO A 297 -24.82 8.58 24.56
C PRO A 297 -24.47 7.24 25.24
N PRO A 298 -25.23 6.81 26.26
CA PRO A 298 -24.84 5.71 27.13
C PRO A 298 -24.64 4.45 26.31
N ALA A 299 -23.38 4.04 26.17
CA ALA A 299 -22.98 2.82 25.52
C ALA A 299 -23.74 1.66 26.16
N VAL A 300 -24.27 0.75 25.34
CA VAL A 300 -24.31 -0.66 25.75
C VAL A 300 -22.87 -0.97 26.12
N GLU A 301 -22.56 -1.05 27.40
CA GLU A 301 -21.19 -1.00 27.94
C GLU A 301 -20.24 -1.83 27.06
N GLY A 302 -19.27 -1.17 26.41
CA GLY A 302 -18.33 -1.78 25.48
C GLY A 302 -18.67 -1.77 23.98
N ARG A 303 -19.88 -1.40 23.54
CA ARG A 303 -20.26 -1.31 22.12
C ARG A 303 -20.06 0.08 21.55
N HIS A 304 -19.28 0.16 20.48
CA HIS A 304 -18.99 1.42 19.80
C HIS A 304 -19.00 1.25 18.28
N PHE A 305 -19.57 2.21 17.57
CA PHE A 305 -19.56 2.24 16.11
C PHE A 305 -19.30 3.65 15.61
N ASP A 306 -18.25 3.81 14.81
CA ASP A 306 -17.97 5.01 14.03
C ASP A 306 -18.09 4.68 12.54
N ALA A 307 -18.67 5.59 11.77
CA ALA A 307 -18.60 5.56 10.33
C ALA A 307 -18.00 6.89 9.87
N ILE A 308 -16.89 6.81 9.15
CA ILE A 308 -16.09 7.93 8.70
C ILE A 308 -16.11 7.93 7.18
N GLY A 309 -16.56 9.04 6.62
CA GLY A 309 -16.56 9.27 5.20
C GLY A 309 -15.31 10.01 4.75
N HIS A 310 -14.47 9.38 3.94
CA HIS A 310 -13.39 10.04 3.21
C HIS A 310 -13.95 10.39 1.84
N GLU A 311 -14.40 11.63 1.70
CA GLU A 311 -15.06 12.13 0.48
C GLU A 311 -16.32 11.35 0.06
N PHE A 312 -16.97 10.71 1.04
CA PHE A 312 -18.21 9.97 0.92
C PHE A 312 -19.13 10.32 2.08
N ALA A 313 -20.37 10.74 1.85
CA ALA A 313 -21.21 11.24 2.93
C ALA A 313 -21.96 10.11 3.67
N VAL A 314 -21.39 9.64 4.78
CA VAL A 314 -21.95 8.59 5.62
C VAL A 314 -22.01 9.02 7.07
N LYS A 315 -23.08 8.64 7.77
CA LYS A 315 -23.27 8.90 9.20
C LYS A 315 -23.69 7.63 9.93
N ALA A 316 -22.96 7.28 10.99
CA ALA A 316 -23.33 6.16 11.86
C ALA A 316 -24.65 6.45 12.61
N ASP A 317 -25.53 5.45 12.67
CA ASP A 317 -26.68 5.47 13.57
C ASP A 317 -26.22 5.15 15.01
N PRO A 318 -26.95 5.64 16.04
CA PRO A 318 -26.72 5.21 17.41
C PRO A 318 -26.85 3.68 17.52
N VAL A 319 -25.98 3.06 18.33
CA VAL A 319 -26.02 1.61 18.59
C VAL A 319 -27.40 1.22 19.13
N ASP A 320 -28.12 0.35 18.42
CA ASP A 320 -29.43 -0.16 18.85
C ASP A 320 -29.25 -1.15 20.01
N PRO A 321 -29.75 -0.85 21.22
CA PRO A 321 -29.62 -1.75 22.37
C PRO A 321 -30.33 -3.10 22.17
N LYS A 322 -31.31 -3.18 21.24
CA LYS A 322 -32.03 -4.41 20.89
C LYS A 322 -31.26 -5.26 19.88
N LYS A 323 -30.28 -4.68 19.19
CA LYS A 323 -29.42 -5.34 18.20
C LYS A 323 -27.94 -5.01 18.46
N PRO A 324 -27.39 -5.37 19.63
CA PRO A 324 -26.06 -4.93 20.09
C PRO A 324 -24.88 -5.48 19.26
N ASN A 325 -25.15 -6.31 18.26
CA ASN A 325 -24.17 -6.90 17.35
C ASN A 325 -24.42 -6.50 15.88
N ALA A 326 -25.34 -5.58 15.62
CA ALA A 326 -25.55 -5.00 14.30
C ALA A 326 -25.40 -3.49 14.39
N PHE A 327 -24.56 -2.92 13.52
CA PHE A 327 -24.35 -1.48 13.45
C PHE A 327 -24.75 -0.98 12.07
N THR A 328 -25.46 0.14 12.01
CA THR A 328 -25.90 0.72 10.75
C THR A 328 -25.31 2.10 10.56
N ALA A 329 -24.90 2.40 9.31
CA ALA A 329 -24.51 3.74 8.90
C ALA A 329 -25.32 4.13 7.68
N LYS A 330 -25.92 5.31 7.72
CA LYS A 330 -26.78 5.82 6.66
C LYS A 330 -26.03 6.81 5.77
N VAL A 331 -26.16 6.63 4.47
CA VAL A 331 -25.65 7.55 3.45
C VAL A 331 -26.52 8.80 3.42
N THR A 332 -25.93 9.96 3.63
CA THR A 332 -26.67 11.22 3.82
C THR A 332 -26.91 12.00 2.53
N GLU A 333 -26.17 11.67 1.46
CA GLU A 333 -26.34 12.15 0.09
C GLU A 333 -25.82 11.13 -0.92
N GLU A 334 -26.35 11.15 -2.14
CA GLU A 334 -25.85 10.29 -3.23
C GLU A 334 -24.35 10.52 -3.44
N SER A 335 -23.59 9.42 -3.42
CA SER A 335 -22.12 9.42 -3.40
C SER A 335 -21.57 8.25 -4.23
N HIS A 336 -20.31 8.33 -4.66
CA HIS A 336 -19.62 7.27 -5.40
C HIS A 336 -18.64 6.55 -4.47
N MET A 337 -18.87 5.27 -4.16
CA MET A 337 -18.00 4.47 -3.28
C MET A 337 -16.88 3.82 -4.09
N LYS A 338 -15.61 4.06 -3.74
CA LYS A 338 -14.44 3.36 -4.30
C LYS A 338 -14.13 2.08 -3.54
N TYR A 339 -13.97 2.18 -2.23
CA TYR A 339 -13.79 1.06 -1.32
C TYR A 339 -14.14 1.49 0.10
N ALA A 340 -14.25 0.53 1.01
CA ALA A 340 -14.36 0.79 2.44
C ALA A 340 -13.38 -0.08 3.20
N THR A 341 -12.87 0.41 4.32
CA THR A 341 -12.11 -0.38 5.28
C THR A 341 -12.92 -0.48 6.56
N VAL A 342 -13.08 -1.69 7.08
CA VAL A 342 -13.74 -1.92 8.37
C VAL A 342 -12.71 -2.39 9.37
N ARG A 343 -12.50 -1.59 10.42
CA ARG A 343 -11.66 -1.93 11.56
C ARG A 343 -12.55 -2.34 12.74
N ILE A 344 -12.33 -3.53 13.26
CA ILE A 344 -13.09 -4.11 14.38
C ILE A 344 -12.12 -4.30 15.52
N GLU A 345 -12.28 -3.54 16.58
CA GLU A 345 -11.58 -3.69 17.85
C GLU A 345 -12.49 -4.42 18.82
N THR A 346 -12.01 -5.50 19.41
CA THR A 346 -12.82 -6.25 20.37
C THR A 346 -11.93 -6.90 21.42
N ASP A 347 -12.50 -7.12 22.60
CA ASP A 347 -11.89 -7.90 23.68
C ASP A 347 -12.08 -9.41 23.51
N ALA A 348 -12.67 -9.84 22.38
CA ALA A 348 -12.75 -11.24 22.02
C ALA A 348 -11.33 -11.80 21.82
N THR A 349 -11.00 -12.83 22.60
CA THR A 349 -9.75 -13.58 22.48
C THR A 349 -9.61 -14.29 21.13
N PHE A 350 -10.69 -14.38 20.35
CA PHE A 350 -10.72 -15.00 19.03
C PHE A 350 -11.37 -14.09 17.99
N LEU A 351 -10.62 -13.77 16.95
CA LEU A 351 -11.00 -12.86 15.86
C LEU A 351 -11.26 -13.68 14.59
N ASP A 352 -12.52 -14.05 14.32
CA ASP A 352 -12.93 -14.77 13.08
C ASP A 352 -13.49 -13.79 12.02
N PRO A 353 -12.75 -13.47 10.95
CA PRO A 353 -13.23 -12.54 9.93
C PRO A 353 -14.51 -12.99 9.22
N GLN A 354 -14.86 -14.28 9.19
CA GLN A 354 -16.07 -14.77 8.53
C GLN A 354 -17.35 -14.49 9.35
N LYS A 355 -17.21 -14.19 10.65
CA LYS A 355 -18.33 -13.83 11.53
C LYS A 355 -18.68 -12.35 11.48
N TYR A 356 -17.86 -11.55 10.81
CA TYR A 356 -18.06 -10.12 10.62
C TYR A 356 -18.38 -9.83 9.16
N ASN A 357 -19.56 -9.28 8.92
CA ASN A 357 -20.05 -8.99 7.59
C ASN A 357 -20.42 -7.52 7.46
N LEU A 358 -20.12 -6.91 6.31
CA LEU A 358 -20.58 -5.58 5.93
C LEU A 358 -21.45 -5.73 4.69
N THR A 359 -22.71 -5.34 4.79
CA THR A 359 -23.63 -5.30 3.65
C THR A 359 -24.06 -3.87 3.38
N LEU A 360 -24.46 -3.60 2.14
CA LEU A 360 -25.08 -2.35 1.74
C LEU A 360 -26.40 -2.70 1.04
N ASP A 361 -27.51 -2.14 1.51
CA ASP A 361 -28.86 -2.49 1.06
C ASP A 361 -29.19 -1.96 -0.35
N GLN A 362 -28.60 -0.83 -0.72
CA GLN A 362 -28.81 -0.14 -1.99
C GLN A 362 -27.46 0.31 -2.56
N ILE A 363 -27.16 -0.15 -3.77
CA ILE A 363 -26.00 0.21 -4.58
C ILE A 363 -26.41 0.10 -6.05
N GLU A 364 -25.60 0.66 -6.96
CA GLU A 364 -25.77 0.55 -8.41
C GLU A 364 -26.22 -0.87 -8.85
N PRO A 365 -27.24 -1.00 -9.72
CA PRO A 365 -27.73 -2.29 -10.18
C PRO A 365 -26.64 -3.20 -10.76
N GLY A 366 -26.59 -4.44 -10.24
CA GLY A 366 -25.61 -5.45 -10.66
C GLY A 366 -24.26 -5.36 -9.94
N VAL A 367 -24.06 -4.39 -9.05
CA VAL A 367 -22.87 -4.28 -8.19
C VAL A 367 -23.13 -4.93 -6.83
N THR A 368 -22.14 -5.65 -6.30
CA THR A 368 -22.13 -6.20 -4.93
C THR A 368 -20.83 -5.80 -4.22
N LEU A 369 -20.76 -6.00 -2.90
CA LEU A 369 -19.53 -5.75 -2.14
C LEU A 369 -18.72 -7.05 -1.97
N GLN A 370 -17.42 -6.99 -2.19
CA GLN A 370 -16.49 -8.12 -1.99
C GLN A 370 -15.42 -7.76 -0.96
N LYS A 371 -15.23 -8.66 0.02
CA LYS A 371 -14.18 -8.55 1.05
C LYS A 371 -12.81 -8.93 0.50
N ARG A 372 -11.78 -8.14 0.81
CA ARG A 372 -10.36 -8.29 0.41
C ARG A 372 -9.43 -7.94 1.57
N ASN A 373 -8.16 -8.36 1.47
CA ASN A 373 -7.05 -7.97 2.37
C ASN A 373 -7.40 -7.96 3.86
N VAL A 374 -7.72 -9.14 4.41
CA VAL A 374 -8.07 -9.25 5.83
C VAL A 374 -6.80 -9.35 6.65
N ASN A 375 -6.53 -8.34 7.48
CA ASN A 375 -5.41 -8.34 8.41
C ASN A 375 -5.94 -8.44 9.84
N ILE A 376 -5.35 -9.34 10.63
CA ILE A 376 -5.71 -9.54 12.03
C ILE A 376 -4.50 -9.12 12.86
N GLY A 377 -4.69 -8.09 13.69
CA GLY A 377 -3.71 -7.59 14.64
C GLY A 377 -4.10 -7.91 16.07
N ASN A 378 -3.24 -7.55 17.02
CA ASN A 378 -3.50 -7.80 18.44
C ASN A 378 -4.67 -6.92 18.91
N GLY A 379 -5.85 -7.53 19.12
CA GLY A 379 -7.07 -6.86 19.56
C GLY A 379 -7.88 -6.16 18.45
N PHE A 380 -7.54 -6.32 17.17
CA PHE A 380 -8.34 -5.77 16.07
C PHE A 380 -8.29 -6.57 14.76
N ILE A 381 -9.33 -6.46 13.93
CA ILE A 381 -9.40 -6.94 12.55
C ILE A 381 -9.58 -5.74 11.63
N THR A 382 -8.80 -5.65 10.55
CA THR A 382 -9.10 -4.74 9.43
C THR A 382 -9.48 -5.55 8.20
N MET A 383 -10.53 -5.15 7.51
CA MET A 383 -10.92 -5.71 6.21
C MET A 383 -11.18 -4.62 5.19
N ASP A 384 -10.71 -4.82 3.97
CA ASP A 384 -11.06 -3.97 2.84
C ASP A 384 -12.29 -4.54 2.13
N VAL A 385 -13.16 -3.67 1.65
CA VAL A 385 -14.40 -4.01 0.96
C VAL A 385 -14.49 -3.19 -0.31
N VAL A 386 -14.56 -3.85 -1.46
CA VAL A 386 -14.59 -3.18 -2.78
C VAL A 386 -15.89 -3.50 -3.53
N PRO A 387 -16.42 -2.59 -4.35
CA PRO A 387 -17.53 -2.87 -5.24
C PRO A 387 -17.08 -3.81 -6.38
N VAL A 388 -17.90 -4.80 -6.71
CA VAL A 388 -17.66 -5.76 -7.79
C VAL A 388 -18.89 -5.92 -8.68
N LYS A 389 -18.67 -5.99 -9.99
CA LYS A 389 -19.69 -6.27 -11.02
C LYS A 389 -19.23 -7.47 -11.83
N ASP A 390 -20.07 -8.49 -11.96
CA ASP A 390 -19.75 -9.75 -12.65
C ASP A 390 -18.46 -10.44 -12.12
N GLY A 391 -18.21 -10.35 -10.80
CA GLY A 391 -17.05 -10.97 -10.14
C GLY A 391 -15.72 -10.22 -10.29
N LYS A 392 -15.71 -9.04 -10.94
CA LYS A 392 -14.52 -8.18 -11.08
C LYS A 392 -14.70 -6.85 -10.32
N PRO A 393 -13.65 -6.31 -9.69
CA PRO A 393 -13.68 -4.96 -9.10
C PRO A 393 -14.06 -3.91 -10.13
N VAL A 394 -14.81 -2.91 -9.67
CA VAL A 394 -15.06 -1.67 -10.41
C VAL A 394 -14.40 -0.50 -9.67
N ASP A 395 -14.03 0.55 -10.40
CA ASP A 395 -13.26 1.68 -9.84
C ASP A 395 -14.06 2.50 -8.81
N SER A 396 -15.37 2.66 -9.03
CA SER A 396 -16.33 3.19 -8.07
C SER A 396 -17.74 2.68 -8.38
N ALA A 397 -18.67 2.79 -7.42
CA ALA A 397 -20.08 2.45 -7.60
C ALA A 397 -20.99 3.50 -6.97
N VAL A 398 -22.08 3.86 -7.67
CA VAL A 398 -23.05 4.83 -7.16
C VAL A 398 -23.82 4.24 -5.98
N VAL A 399 -23.84 4.98 -4.88
CA VAL A 399 -24.61 4.65 -3.67
C VAL A 399 -25.63 5.77 -3.44
N PRO A 400 -26.95 5.47 -3.51
CA PRO A 400 -27.98 6.49 -3.40
C PRO A 400 -28.05 7.07 -1.98
N LYS A 401 -28.59 8.29 -1.89
CA LYS A 401 -28.99 8.87 -0.60
C LYS A 401 -29.93 7.91 0.12
N ASP A 402 -29.78 7.82 1.44
CA ASP A 402 -30.54 6.95 2.33
C ASP A 402 -30.19 5.45 2.26
N ALA A 403 -29.21 5.03 1.44
CA ALA A 403 -28.63 3.69 1.55
C ALA A 403 -28.03 3.44 2.93
N VAL A 404 -28.05 2.19 3.39
CA VAL A 404 -27.68 1.77 4.73
C VAL A 404 -26.61 0.69 4.67
N PHE A 405 -25.41 1.05 5.12
CA PHE A 405 -24.40 0.07 5.50
C PHE A 405 -24.87 -0.65 6.76
N THR A 406 -24.82 -1.97 6.76
CA THR A 406 -25.08 -2.80 7.93
C THR A 406 -23.88 -3.67 8.20
N PHE A 407 -23.19 -3.39 9.30
CA PHE A 407 -22.21 -4.29 9.86
C PHE A 407 -22.94 -5.28 10.79
N THR A 408 -22.63 -6.57 10.67
CA THR A 408 -23.14 -7.60 11.58
C THR A 408 -21.99 -8.42 12.17
N ASN A 409 -22.07 -8.63 13.48
CA ASN A 409 -21.23 -9.53 14.24
C ASN A 409 -22.06 -10.73 14.68
N ASN A 410 -21.69 -11.92 14.25
CA ASN A 410 -22.37 -13.16 14.65
C ASN A 410 -21.70 -13.86 15.85
N LEU A 411 -20.86 -13.14 16.61
CA LEU A 411 -20.27 -13.58 17.88
C LEU A 411 -20.96 -12.88 19.05
N SER A 412 -21.74 -13.64 19.83
CA SER A 412 -22.47 -13.16 21.00
C SER A 412 -21.58 -12.85 22.21
N GLN A 413 -20.27 -13.14 22.15
CA GLN A 413 -19.37 -13.19 23.31
C GLN A 413 -18.50 -11.94 23.50
N ASN A 414 -18.37 -11.09 22.48
CA ASN A 414 -17.58 -9.86 22.58
C ASN A 414 -18.24 -9.00 23.66
N LYS A 415 -17.54 -8.56 24.71
CA LYS A 415 -18.14 -7.62 25.69
C LYS A 415 -17.85 -6.18 25.25
N ASN A 416 -16.65 -5.95 24.74
CA ASN A 416 -16.26 -4.74 24.04
C ASN A 416 -16.16 -5.00 22.53
N LEU A 417 -16.89 -4.25 21.72
CA LEU A 417 -16.88 -4.30 20.26
C LEU A 417 -16.96 -2.87 19.73
N LYS A 418 -15.83 -2.38 19.26
CA LYS A 418 -15.68 -1.10 18.59
C LYS A 418 -15.49 -1.35 17.09
N VAL A 419 -16.39 -0.85 16.26
CA VAL A 419 -16.30 -0.99 14.80
C VAL A 419 -16.12 0.40 14.20
N THR A 420 -15.11 0.56 13.37
CA THR A 420 -14.88 1.77 12.57
C THR A 420 -15.04 1.40 11.11
N LEU A 421 -16.01 2.02 10.44
CA LEU A 421 -16.23 1.91 9.01
C LEU A 421 -15.68 3.16 8.33
N ASP A 422 -14.55 3.04 7.66
CA ASP A 422 -14.00 4.08 6.78
C ASP A 422 -14.49 3.84 5.36
N VAL A 423 -15.30 4.75 4.81
CA VAL A 423 -15.78 4.65 3.41
C VAL A 423 -15.06 5.69 2.58
N TYR A 424 -14.34 5.24 1.56
CA TYR A 424 -13.60 6.09 0.64
C TYR A 424 -14.42 6.30 -0.62
N GLY A 425 -14.79 7.55 -0.82
CA GLY A 425 -15.53 8.01 -1.97
C GLY A 425 -14.61 8.49 -3.08
N GLU A 426 -15.21 8.68 -4.25
CA GLU A 426 -14.63 9.58 -5.23
C GLU A 426 -14.82 11.01 -4.74
N LYS A 427 -13.74 11.81 -4.74
CA LYS A 427 -13.77 13.21 -4.30
C LYS A 427 -14.95 13.94 -4.89
N LYS A 428 -15.98 14.19 -4.08
CA LYS A 428 -16.93 15.25 -4.36
C LYS A 428 -16.19 16.53 -4.05
N ASP A 429 -15.55 17.08 -5.06
CA ASP A 429 -14.94 18.40 -5.00
C ASP A 429 -16.04 19.40 -4.63
N GLU A 430 -16.24 19.66 -3.33
CA GLU A 430 -16.69 20.98 -2.89
C GLU A 430 -15.50 21.92 -3.09
N GLN A 431 -15.20 22.18 -4.36
CA GLN A 431 -14.29 23.24 -4.75
C GLN A 431 -14.83 24.53 -4.18
N LYS A 432 -14.11 25.09 -3.19
CA LYS A 432 -14.17 26.52 -2.92
C LYS A 432 -14.07 27.19 -4.30
N PRO A 433 -15.03 28.06 -4.69
CA PRO A 433 -15.08 28.57 -6.05
C PRO A 433 -13.70 29.09 -6.43
N PRO A 434 -13.12 28.61 -7.54
CA PRO A 434 -11.77 28.96 -7.90
C PRO A 434 -11.64 30.47 -7.97
N GLU A 435 -10.54 31.01 -7.45
CA GLU A 435 -10.29 32.45 -7.44
C GLU A 435 -10.41 33.01 -8.86
N ILE A 436 -11.27 33.99 -9.06
CA ILE A 436 -11.44 34.62 -10.37
C ILE A 436 -10.47 35.79 -10.48
N ILE A 437 -9.40 35.60 -11.27
CA ILE A 437 -8.39 36.61 -11.55
C ILE A 437 -8.91 37.52 -12.67
N SER A 438 -8.83 38.83 -12.46
CA SER A 438 -9.17 39.80 -13.50
C SER A 438 -8.11 39.83 -14.63
N PRO A 439 -8.50 40.17 -15.87
CA PRO A 439 -7.55 40.36 -16.96
C PRO A 439 -6.41 41.33 -16.59
N PRO A 440 -5.14 41.06 -16.97
CA PRO A 440 -3.99 41.90 -16.60
C PRO A 440 -4.07 43.34 -17.08
N ASP A 441 -4.79 43.58 -18.18
CA ASP A 441 -5.01 44.89 -18.78
C ASP A 441 -6.21 45.65 -18.17
N GLY A 442 -6.91 45.04 -17.21
CA GLY A 442 -8.07 45.62 -16.53
C GLY A 442 -9.34 45.70 -17.39
N ALA A 443 -9.40 44.97 -18.52
CA ALA A 443 -10.55 44.99 -19.41
C ALA A 443 -11.82 44.42 -18.74
N LYS A 444 -12.77 45.29 -18.38
CA LYS A 444 -14.02 44.88 -17.67
C LYS A 444 -15.00 44.04 -18.50
N TRP A 445 -14.86 44.04 -19.82
CA TRP A 445 -15.75 43.29 -20.72
C TRP A 445 -15.28 41.85 -20.94
N VAL A 446 -14.02 41.56 -20.60
CA VAL A 446 -13.43 40.23 -20.67
C VAL A 446 -13.74 39.50 -19.37
N HIS A 447 -14.23 38.26 -19.46
CA HIS A 447 -14.52 37.46 -18.28
C HIS A 447 -13.25 37.16 -17.48
N GLY A 448 -13.38 37.12 -16.15
CA GLY A 448 -12.26 36.73 -15.29
C GLY A 448 -11.85 35.27 -15.50
N ARG A 449 -10.59 34.97 -15.21
CA ARG A 449 -9.96 33.66 -15.44
C ARG A 449 -9.69 32.94 -14.13
N VAL A 450 -9.93 31.63 -14.13
CA VAL A 450 -9.43 30.71 -13.09
C VAL A 450 -7.90 30.63 -13.20
N PRO A 451 -7.14 30.52 -12.09
CA PRO A 451 -5.68 30.41 -12.17
C PRO A 451 -5.33 29.15 -12.95
N ASN A 452 -4.35 29.24 -13.85
CA ASN A 452 -3.93 28.09 -14.63
C ASN A 452 -3.13 27.14 -13.72
N PRO A 453 -3.52 25.86 -13.58
CA PRO A 453 -2.77 24.92 -12.77
C PRO A 453 -1.29 24.89 -13.16
N PRO A 454 -0.37 24.69 -12.19
CA PRO A 454 1.03 24.50 -12.50
C PRO A 454 1.20 23.25 -13.35
N MET A 455 2.26 23.22 -14.17
CA MET A 455 2.56 22.03 -14.97
C MET A 455 2.82 20.83 -14.04
N PRO A 456 2.10 19.71 -14.18
CA PRO A 456 2.30 18.54 -13.32
C PRO A 456 3.75 18.04 -13.36
N GLN A 457 4.27 17.68 -12.19
CA GLN A 457 5.66 17.22 -11.99
C GLN A 457 5.68 15.70 -11.78
N ARG A 458 5.11 14.96 -12.73
CA ARG A 458 5.03 13.49 -12.71
C ARG A 458 5.12 12.91 -14.11
N CYS A 459 5.48 11.63 -14.21
CA CYS A 459 5.45 10.90 -15.48
C CYS A 459 4.02 10.48 -15.84
N GLY A 460 3.83 9.97 -17.06
CA GLY A 460 2.54 9.39 -17.47
C GLY A 460 1.41 10.41 -17.51
N LEU A 461 1.69 11.62 -18.00
CA LEU A 461 0.66 12.64 -18.12
C LEU A 461 -0.40 12.21 -19.14
N ARG A 462 -1.66 12.51 -18.83
CA ARG A 462 -2.75 12.54 -19.80
C ARG A 462 -2.72 13.88 -20.51
N ILE A 463 -2.34 13.85 -21.78
CA ILE A 463 -2.11 15.03 -22.60
C ILE A 463 -3.21 15.11 -23.65
N ALA A 464 -3.83 16.27 -23.80
CA ALA A 464 -4.68 16.55 -24.95
C ALA A 464 -3.97 17.51 -25.92
N VAL A 465 -3.97 17.17 -27.21
CA VAL A 465 -3.59 18.09 -28.29
C VAL A 465 -4.85 18.48 -29.05
N VAL A 466 -5.17 19.77 -29.04
CA VAL A 466 -6.36 20.34 -29.69
C VAL A 466 -5.91 21.23 -30.84
N ALA A 467 -6.10 20.77 -32.07
CA ALA A 467 -5.60 21.45 -33.27
C ALA A 467 -6.68 22.21 -34.05
N ASP A 468 -6.40 23.46 -34.39
CA ASP A 468 -7.20 24.26 -35.31
C ASP A 468 -7.11 23.74 -36.75
N LEU A 469 -8.25 23.64 -37.44
CA LEU A 469 -8.42 23.27 -38.85
C LEU A 469 -9.19 24.33 -39.65
N SER A 470 -9.24 25.56 -39.15
CA SER A 470 -9.92 26.70 -39.79
C SER A 470 -9.24 27.14 -41.10
N THR A 471 -9.91 28.00 -41.85
CA THR A 471 -9.47 28.41 -43.19
C THR A 471 -8.10 29.10 -43.22
N SER A 472 -7.67 29.75 -42.13
CA SER A 472 -6.40 30.48 -42.04
C SER A 472 -5.19 29.61 -42.35
N LEU A 473 -5.22 28.33 -41.96
CA LEU A 473 -4.14 27.37 -42.21
C LEU A 473 -3.84 27.16 -43.70
N ARG A 474 -4.79 27.43 -44.60
CA ARG A 474 -4.56 27.37 -46.07
C ARG A 474 -3.63 28.46 -46.59
N TYR A 475 -3.44 29.51 -45.79
CA TYR A 475 -2.72 30.73 -46.15
C TYR A 475 -1.53 30.97 -45.21
N ALA A 476 -1.13 29.96 -44.45
CA ALA A 476 0.10 29.95 -43.67
C ALA A 476 1.35 30.05 -44.58
N ASP A 477 2.53 30.15 -43.97
CA ASP A 477 3.82 30.19 -44.67
C ASP A 477 4.11 28.90 -45.47
N THR A 478 3.48 27.80 -45.06
CA THR A 478 3.44 26.51 -45.74
C THR A 478 2.01 25.96 -45.70
N ASP A 479 1.77 24.73 -46.14
CA ASP A 479 0.47 24.08 -45.90
C ASP A 479 0.29 23.86 -44.39
N GLY A 480 -0.53 24.70 -43.75
CA GLY A 480 -0.73 24.69 -42.30
C GLY A 480 -1.33 23.39 -41.79
N PHE A 481 -2.09 22.66 -42.62
CA PHE A 481 -2.65 21.36 -42.25
C PHE A 481 -1.55 20.29 -42.19
N GLU A 482 -0.70 20.23 -43.21
CA GLU A 482 0.44 19.31 -43.23
C GLU A 482 1.49 19.66 -42.17
N ALA A 483 1.72 20.95 -41.92
CA ALA A 483 2.60 21.40 -40.85
C ALA A 483 2.06 21.01 -39.45
N SER A 484 0.75 21.15 -39.23
CA SER A 484 0.10 20.72 -37.98
C SER A 484 0.21 19.20 -37.78
N LYS A 485 0.01 18.41 -38.85
CA LYS A 485 0.24 16.96 -38.81
C LYS A 485 1.69 16.61 -38.47
N LYS A 486 2.64 17.27 -39.14
CA LYS A 486 4.07 17.06 -38.88
C LYS A 486 4.41 17.40 -37.43
N ALA A 487 3.82 18.46 -36.89
CA ALA A 487 4.06 18.86 -35.51
C ALA A 487 3.46 17.88 -34.48
N ALA A 488 2.23 17.44 -34.69
CA ALA A 488 1.62 16.40 -33.85
C ALA A 488 2.39 15.08 -33.95
N ASN A 489 2.85 14.68 -35.14
CA ASN A 489 3.68 13.49 -35.30
C ASN A 489 5.03 13.63 -34.59
N ALA A 490 5.69 14.78 -34.65
CA ALA A 490 6.93 15.03 -33.92
C ALA A 490 6.74 14.96 -32.40
N PHE A 491 5.58 15.42 -31.91
CA PHE A 491 5.17 15.27 -30.52
C PHE A 491 4.99 13.81 -30.14
N ILE A 492 4.21 13.05 -30.93
CA ILE A 492 3.96 11.62 -30.76
C ILE A 492 5.28 10.82 -30.75
N ASP A 493 6.16 11.07 -31.72
CA ASP A 493 7.47 10.41 -31.83
C ASP A 493 8.33 10.65 -30.60
N SER A 494 8.25 11.84 -30.00
CA SER A 494 9.02 12.20 -28.81
C SER A 494 8.45 11.59 -27.53
N LEU A 495 7.17 11.22 -27.50
CA LEU A 495 6.53 10.51 -26.39
C LEU A 495 6.61 8.99 -26.51
N GLN A 496 7.07 8.45 -27.64
CA GLN A 496 7.12 7.02 -27.89
C GLN A 496 7.91 6.28 -26.79
N GLY A 497 7.32 5.21 -26.27
CA GLY A 497 7.89 4.37 -25.21
C GLY A 497 7.75 4.96 -23.81
N THR A 498 7.02 6.08 -23.65
CA THR A 498 6.73 6.67 -22.34
C THR A 498 5.33 6.27 -21.87
N PRO A 499 5.02 6.39 -20.57
CA PRO A 499 3.69 6.10 -20.02
C PRO A 499 2.63 7.15 -20.35
N ALA A 500 2.96 8.19 -21.12
CA ALA A 500 2.02 9.24 -21.46
C ALA A 500 0.81 8.68 -22.24
N GLU A 501 -0.36 9.27 -21.99
CA GLU A 501 -1.60 8.95 -22.71
C GLU A 501 -2.02 10.20 -23.50
N LEU A 502 -2.32 10.04 -24.79
CA LEU A 502 -2.56 11.15 -25.70
C LEU A 502 -4.00 11.16 -26.23
N GLY A 503 -4.74 12.21 -25.89
CA GLY A 503 -5.96 12.62 -26.55
C GLY A 503 -5.66 13.55 -27.72
N ILE A 504 -6.25 13.26 -28.89
CA ILE A 504 -6.05 14.02 -30.13
C ILE A 504 -7.39 14.58 -30.57
N TYR A 505 -7.47 15.89 -30.69
CA TYR A 505 -8.70 16.64 -30.97
C TYR A 505 -8.47 17.66 -32.06
N ASN A 506 -9.54 18.04 -32.73
CA ASN A 506 -9.48 19.07 -33.76
C ASN A 506 -10.74 19.94 -33.76
N PHE A 507 -10.65 21.18 -34.23
CA PHE A 507 -11.78 22.10 -34.29
C PHE A 507 -11.67 23.08 -35.45
N ALA A 508 -12.79 23.70 -35.81
CA ALA A 508 -12.88 24.84 -36.72
C ALA A 508 -14.12 25.67 -36.32
N SER A 509 -15.16 25.82 -37.16
CA SER A 509 -16.43 26.44 -36.71
C SER A 509 -17.12 25.62 -35.62
N GLY A 510 -16.87 24.30 -35.56
CA GLY A 510 -17.32 23.38 -34.52
C GLY A 510 -16.22 22.40 -34.14
N GLY A 511 -16.50 21.54 -33.15
CA GLY A 511 -15.59 20.53 -32.63
C GLY A 511 -16.35 19.22 -32.40
N PRO A 512 -15.88 18.07 -32.93
CA PRO A 512 -14.74 17.93 -33.85
C PRO A 512 -15.01 18.52 -35.23
N ALA A 513 -13.97 18.97 -35.93
CA ALA A 513 -14.08 19.42 -37.31
C ALA A 513 -14.01 18.27 -38.33
N ASN A 514 -13.13 17.31 -38.07
CA ASN A 514 -12.96 16.07 -38.81
C ASN A 514 -13.18 14.89 -37.86
N GLN A 515 -14.28 14.16 -38.03
CA GLN A 515 -14.65 13.06 -37.12
C GLN A 515 -13.63 11.93 -37.09
N ALA A 516 -13.02 11.59 -38.22
CA ALA A 516 -11.97 10.55 -38.30
C ALA A 516 -10.61 11.01 -37.77
N GLY A 517 -10.44 12.33 -37.56
CA GLY A 517 -9.20 12.94 -37.08
C GLY A 517 -9.20 13.25 -35.59
N THR A 518 -10.08 12.61 -34.82
CA THR A 518 -10.21 12.87 -33.39
C THR A 518 -10.39 11.57 -32.60
N THR A 519 -9.99 11.64 -31.34
CA THR A 519 -10.27 10.66 -30.30
C THR A 519 -11.54 10.97 -29.51
N HIS A 520 -12.17 12.12 -29.77
CA HIS A 520 -13.44 12.52 -29.15
C HIS A 520 -14.53 11.45 -29.34
N GLY A 521 -15.15 11.03 -28.24
CA GLY A 521 -16.18 9.98 -28.21
C GLY A 521 -15.65 8.54 -28.21
N GLN A 522 -14.33 8.33 -28.18
CA GLN A 522 -13.73 7.00 -27.97
C GLN A 522 -13.65 6.68 -26.47
N ASN A 523 -13.61 5.38 -26.13
CA ASN A 523 -13.47 4.92 -24.75
C ASN A 523 -12.34 3.86 -24.62
N PRO A 524 -11.21 4.16 -23.96
CA PRO A 524 -10.86 5.48 -23.43
C PRO A 524 -10.61 6.51 -24.55
N PRO A 525 -10.75 7.81 -24.26
CA PRO A 525 -10.57 8.92 -25.21
C PRO A 525 -9.09 9.26 -25.47
N TYR A 526 -8.16 8.49 -24.90
CA TYR A 526 -6.73 8.68 -25.02
C TYR A 526 -6.03 7.40 -25.50
N ILE A 527 -4.87 7.58 -26.12
CA ILE A 527 -4.06 6.53 -26.71
C ILE A 527 -2.76 6.42 -25.92
N SER A 528 -2.39 5.22 -25.47
CA SER A 528 -1.12 5.00 -24.77
C SER A 528 0.07 5.18 -25.72
N MET A 529 1.09 5.94 -25.30
CA MET A 529 2.36 6.10 -26.04
C MET A 529 3.40 5.03 -25.70
N LEU A 530 3.06 4.09 -24.81
CA LEU A 530 3.97 3.03 -24.37
C LEU A 530 4.22 1.99 -25.46
N SER A 531 3.23 1.71 -26.30
CA SER A 531 3.29 0.68 -27.35
C SER A 531 3.44 1.28 -28.75
N GLU A 532 4.14 0.58 -29.64
CA GLU A 532 4.23 0.98 -31.05
C GLU A 532 2.87 1.03 -31.75
N GLN A 533 1.94 0.15 -31.36
CA GLN A 533 0.56 0.15 -31.88
C GLN A 533 -0.18 1.42 -31.48
N GLY A 534 -0.02 1.89 -30.24
CA GLY A 534 -0.58 3.15 -29.77
C GLY A 534 -0.02 4.35 -30.53
N VAL A 535 1.31 4.38 -30.72
CA VAL A 535 1.98 5.41 -31.54
C VAL A 535 1.45 5.43 -32.97
N GLN A 536 1.32 4.27 -33.61
CA GLN A 536 0.79 4.19 -34.98
C GLN A 536 -0.68 4.62 -35.04
N ARG A 537 -1.51 4.21 -34.08
CA ARG A 537 -2.92 4.65 -33.98
C ARG A 537 -3.02 6.17 -33.84
N ALA A 538 -2.19 6.79 -33.02
CA ALA A 538 -2.16 8.24 -32.87
C ALA A 538 -1.82 8.95 -34.19
N LYS A 539 -0.81 8.45 -34.93
CA LYS A 539 -0.45 8.96 -36.26
C LYS A 539 -1.57 8.77 -37.28
N ASP A 540 -2.29 7.65 -37.23
CA ASP A 540 -3.43 7.38 -38.12
C ASP A 540 -4.60 8.34 -37.87
N VAL A 541 -4.85 8.73 -36.61
CA VAL A 541 -5.81 9.79 -36.29
C VAL A 541 -5.37 11.13 -36.89
N VAL A 542 -4.12 11.54 -36.65
CA VAL A 542 -3.56 12.82 -37.15
C VAL A 542 -3.60 12.90 -38.68
N LYS A 543 -3.39 11.77 -39.39
CA LYS A 543 -3.44 11.71 -40.86
C LYS A 543 -4.75 12.25 -41.45
N ASN A 544 -5.86 12.14 -40.71
CA ASN A 544 -7.19 12.58 -41.14
C ASN A 544 -7.46 14.08 -40.93
N TRP A 545 -6.50 14.86 -40.44
CA TRP A 545 -6.62 16.32 -40.38
C TRP A 545 -6.60 16.92 -41.78
N SER A 546 -7.61 17.70 -42.11
CA SER A 546 -7.77 18.26 -43.46
C SER A 546 -8.73 19.42 -43.44
N TYR A 547 -8.62 20.28 -44.44
CA TYR A 547 -9.51 21.42 -44.59
C TYR A 547 -10.95 21.00 -44.91
N ASN A 548 -11.92 21.62 -44.22
CA ASN A 548 -13.34 21.50 -44.53
C ASN A 548 -13.95 22.89 -44.77
N ALA A 549 -14.33 23.18 -46.03
CA ALA A 549 -14.90 24.47 -46.40
C ALA A 549 -16.22 24.82 -45.69
N ASN A 550 -17.01 23.81 -45.31
CA ASN A 550 -18.27 23.98 -44.58
C ASN A 550 -18.06 24.22 -43.08
N ASN A 551 -16.82 24.14 -42.60
CA ASN A 551 -16.44 24.26 -41.21
C ASN A 551 -15.14 25.08 -41.12
N SER A 552 -15.23 26.37 -41.44
CA SER A 552 -14.09 27.22 -41.81
C SER A 552 -13.72 28.32 -40.80
N ALA A 553 -14.56 28.60 -39.81
CA ALA A 553 -14.31 29.63 -38.78
C ALA A 553 -13.44 29.09 -37.63
N THR A 554 -13.14 29.91 -36.63
CA THR A 554 -12.25 29.57 -35.51
C THR A 554 -13.02 29.61 -34.19
N ASN A 555 -13.46 28.44 -33.71
CA ASN A 555 -14.29 28.28 -32.52
C ASN A 555 -13.51 27.67 -31.35
N TRP A 556 -12.84 28.52 -30.57
CA TRP A 556 -12.05 28.08 -29.43
C TRP A 556 -12.88 27.39 -28.35
N GLU A 557 -14.10 27.86 -28.09
CA GLU A 557 -15.03 27.23 -27.14
C GLU A 557 -15.29 25.75 -27.51
N ALA A 558 -15.57 25.47 -28.78
CA ALA A 558 -15.83 24.10 -29.23
C ALA A 558 -14.57 23.23 -29.20
N GLY A 559 -13.38 23.80 -29.45
CA GLY A 559 -12.11 23.10 -29.26
C GLY A 559 -11.90 22.66 -27.82
N LEU A 560 -12.05 23.58 -26.87
CA LEU A 560 -11.84 23.34 -25.44
C LEU A 560 -12.92 22.43 -24.82
N LYS A 561 -14.18 22.52 -25.24
CA LYS A 561 -15.24 21.66 -24.70
C LYS A 561 -15.08 20.17 -25.04
N GLN A 562 -14.36 19.83 -26.11
CA GLN A 562 -14.16 18.43 -26.51
C GLN A 562 -13.33 17.62 -25.52
N VAL A 563 -12.46 18.28 -24.76
CA VAL A 563 -11.54 17.65 -23.80
C VAL A 563 -12.13 17.57 -22.39
N LYS A 564 -13.27 18.21 -22.15
CA LYS A 564 -13.97 18.20 -20.87
C LYS A 564 -14.36 16.76 -20.46
N ASP A 565 -14.31 16.47 -19.16
CA ASP A 565 -14.71 15.20 -18.54
C ASP A 565 -13.81 13.98 -18.86
N ASN A 566 -12.54 14.22 -19.24
CA ASN A 566 -11.59 13.14 -19.58
C ASN A 566 -10.28 13.18 -18.77
N ASP A 567 -10.27 13.88 -17.62
CA ASP A 567 -9.15 13.94 -16.65
C ASP A 567 -7.78 14.22 -17.25
N TYR A 568 -7.69 15.19 -18.16
CA TYR A 568 -6.42 15.61 -18.74
C TYR A 568 -5.59 16.43 -17.74
N ASP A 569 -4.30 16.13 -17.69
CA ASP A 569 -3.31 16.89 -16.93
C ASP A 569 -2.99 18.22 -17.63
N VAL A 570 -2.87 18.17 -18.96
CA VAL A 570 -2.49 19.33 -19.78
C VAL A 570 -3.16 19.29 -21.15
N VAL A 571 -3.59 20.46 -21.62
CA VAL A 571 -4.17 20.70 -22.94
C VAL A 571 -3.25 21.64 -23.72
N TYR A 572 -2.64 21.14 -24.79
CA TYR A 572 -1.93 21.95 -25.78
C TYR A 572 -2.92 22.38 -26.88
N PHE A 573 -3.23 23.67 -26.91
CA PHE A 573 -4.25 24.24 -27.80
C PHE A 573 -3.58 25.02 -28.95
N ILE A 574 -3.54 24.46 -30.15
CA ILE A 574 -2.79 24.98 -31.31
C ILE A 574 -3.72 25.78 -32.22
N THR A 575 -3.39 27.05 -32.48
CA THR A 575 -4.18 27.91 -33.38
C THR A 575 -3.34 29.07 -33.94
N ASP A 576 -3.62 29.50 -35.17
CA ASP A 576 -3.13 30.75 -35.75
C ASP A 576 -4.22 31.85 -35.82
N GLY A 577 -5.44 31.46 -35.49
CA GLY A 577 -6.64 32.27 -35.62
C GLY A 577 -7.13 32.77 -34.28
N MET A 578 -7.80 33.92 -34.30
CA MET A 578 -8.47 34.50 -33.14
C MET A 578 -9.91 33.95 -33.03
N PRO A 579 -10.56 33.95 -31.86
CA PRO A 579 -11.89 33.38 -31.70
C PRO A 579 -12.95 34.21 -32.45
N THR A 580 -13.45 33.68 -33.57
CA THR A 580 -14.42 34.37 -34.43
C THR A 580 -15.85 33.88 -34.26
N THR A 581 -16.05 32.68 -33.70
CA THR A 581 -17.38 32.11 -33.45
C THR A 581 -17.43 31.26 -32.19
N SER A 582 -18.63 31.06 -31.67
CA SER A 582 -18.96 30.26 -30.49
C SER A 582 -20.43 29.87 -30.53
N SER A 583 -20.91 29.11 -29.54
CA SER A 583 -22.32 28.81 -29.34
C SER A 583 -23.16 30.09 -29.24
N THR A 584 -22.72 31.10 -28.49
CA THR A 584 -23.42 32.39 -28.38
C THR A 584 -23.48 33.12 -29.72
N ILE A 585 -22.35 33.21 -30.44
CA ILE A 585 -22.30 33.88 -31.76
C ILE A 585 -23.25 33.20 -32.76
N LYS A 586 -23.26 31.87 -32.81
CA LYS A 586 -24.18 31.10 -33.65
C LYS A 586 -25.64 31.33 -33.26
N SER A 587 -25.95 31.37 -31.97
CA SER A 587 -27.33 31.62 -31.49
C SER A 587 -27.87 32.99 -31.93
N LYS A 588 -26.98 33.98 -32.09
CA LYS A 588 -27.29 35.33 -32.60
C LYS A 588 -27.35 35.39 -34.13
N GLY A 589 -27.08 34.28 -34.83
CA GLY A 589 -27.00 34.24 -36.29
C GLY A 589 -25.92 35.17 -36.85
N ILE A 590 -24.81 35.32 -36.11
CA ILE A 590 -23.62 36.09 -36.50
C ILE A 590 -22.62 35.14 -37.17
N GLY A 591 -21.98 35.60 -38.25
CA GLY A 591 -20.95 34.85 -38.96
C GLY A 591 -19.63 34.80 -38.17
N GLY A 592 -18.78 33.83 -38.53
CA GLY A 592 -17.49 33.58 -37.87
C GLY A 592 -16.29 34.20 -38.58
N GLU A 593 -16.42 35.42 -39.12
CA GLU A 593 -15.35 36.03 -39.95
C GLU A 593 -14.28 36.79 -39.16
N PHE A 594 -14.65 37.46 -38.07
CA PHE A 594 -13.73 38.29 -37.27
C PHE A 594 -13.98 38.11 -35.78
N VAL A 595 -13.07 38.62 -34.96
CA VAL A 595 -13.11 38.45 -33.50
C VAL A 595 -14.37 39.04 -32.90
N GLN A 596 -15.10 38.22 -32.14
CA GLN A 596 -16.31 38.64 -31.43
C GLN A 596 -16.11 38.55 -29.92
N ALA A 597 -16.61 39.53 -29.17
CA ALA A 597 -16.48 39.57 -27.72
C ALA A 597 -17.08 38.32 -27.05
N SER A 598 -18.27 37.88 -27.47
CA SER A 598 -18.84 36.64 -26.93
C SER A 598 -18.04 35.39 -27.30
N ALA A 599 -17.37 35.34 -28.46
CA ALA A 599 -16.57 34.17 -28.83
C ALA A 599 -15.36 33.99 -27.90
N LEU A 600 -14.66 35.09 -27.58
CA LEU A 600 -13.56 35.07 -26.61
C LEU A 600 -14.07 34.68 -25.21
N ASN A 601 -15.15 35.32 -24.74
CA ASN A 601 -15.68 35.08 -23.39
C ASN A 601 -16.25 33.66 -23.20
N ASP A 602 -16.84 33.06 -24.24
CA ASP A 602 -17.27 31.67 -24.21
C ASP A 602 -16.07 30.70 -24.16
N ALA A 603 -14.97 31.03 -24.84
CA ALA A 603 -13.73 30.25 -24.77
C ALA A 603 -13.08 30.34 -23.39
N ILE A 604 -13.05 31.54 -22.77
CA ILE A 604 -12.57 31.73 -21.39
C ILE A 604 -13.40 30.88 -20.42
N LYS A 605 -14.73 30.87 -20.57
CA LYS A 605 -15.60 30.04 -19.75
C LYS A 605 -15.28 28.54 -19.91
N ALA A 606 -15.16 28.05 -21.13
CA ALA A 606 -14.80 26.66 -21.40
C ALA A 606 -13.44 26.28 -20.80
N SER A 607 -12.45 27.17 -20.91
CA SER A 607 -11.13 26.96 -20.31
C SER A 607 -11.15 26.98 -18.79
N ASN A 608 -11.92 27.89 -18.18
CA ASN A 608 -12.08 27.97 -16.74
C ASN A 608 -12.68 26.68 -16.16
N GLU A 609 -13.60 26.01 -16.87
CA GLU A 609 -14.11 24.70 -16.47
C GLU A 609 -13.00 23.64 -16.41
N LEU A 610 -12.09 23.63 -17.39
CA LEU A 610 -10.94 22.71 -17.40
C LEU A 610 -9.94 23.03 -16.29
N LYS A 611 -9.59 24.31 -16.13
CA LYS A 611 -8.65 24.76 -15.09
C LYS A 611 -9.18 24.53 -13.69
N ALA A 612 -10.49 24.71 -13.48
CA ALA A 612 -11.14 24.37 -12.22
C ALA A 612 -11.01 22.88 -11.93
N ALA A 613 -11.14 22.00 -12.93
CA ALA A 613 -10.91 20.56 -12.79
C ALA A 613 -9.42 20.15 -12.65
N GLY A 614 -8.48 21.11 -12.55
CA GLY A 614 -7.05 20.84 -12.39
C GLY A 614 -6.27 20.67 -13.70
N THR A 615 -6.92 20.79 -14.86
CA THR A 615 -6.25 20.71 -16.17
C THR A 615 -5.50 22.01 -16.48
N ARG A 616 -4.21 21.91 -16.78
CA ARG A 616 -3.43 23.04 -17.30
C ARG A 616 -3.75 23.30 -18.78
N VAL A 617 -4.00 24.55 -19.16
CA VAL A 617 -4.22 24.94 -20.57
C VAL A 617 -3.03 25.73 -21.10
N VAL A 618 -2.44 25.27 -22.21
CA VAL A 618 -1.26 25.87 -22.85
C VAL A 618 -1.59 26.18 -24.31
N PRO A 619 -1.88 27.45 -24.65
CA PRO A 619 -2.11 27.87 -26.02
C PRO A 619 -0.79 27.98 -26.79
N LEU A 620 -0.75 27.41 -27.98
CA LEU A 620 0.31 27.59 -28.97
C LEU A 620 -0.21 28.50 -30.08
N MET A 621 0.09 29.79 -29.95
CA MET A 621 -0.33 30.84 -30.87
C MET A 621 0.67 30.92 -32.04
N VAL A 622 0.27 30.45 -33.20
CA VAL A 622 1.10 30.45 -34.41
C VAL A 622 0.87 31.74 -35.20
N ASP A 623 1.93 32.47 -35.53
CA ASP A 623 1.84 33.75 -36.24
C ASP A 623 1.35 33.55 -37.68
N LEU A 624 0.28 34.26 -38.04
CA LEU A 624 -0.25 34.33 -39.40
C LEU A 624 0.33 35.53 -40.15
N THR A 625 0.86 35.30 -41.35
CA THR A 625 1.36 36.37 -42.24
C THR A 625 0.33 36.70 -43.31
N LEU A 626 0.03 37.99 -43.47
CA LEU A 626 -0.91 38.50 -44.46
C LEU A 626 -0.18 39.17 -45.63
N GLY A 627 -0.93 39.64 -46.61
CA GLY A 627 -0.34 40.41 -47.71
C GLY A 627 -1.23 40.59 -48.92
N GLY A 628 -2.35 39.88 -49.02
CA GLY A 628 -3.25 39.92 -50.18
C GLY A 628 -2.50 39.79 -51.49
N ARG A 629 -2.84 40.66 -52.45
CA ARG A 629 -2.14 40.81 -53.73
C ARG A 629 -1.00 41.83 -53.68
N SER A 630 -0.66 42.35 -52.51
CA SER A 630 0.43 43.31 -52.31
C SER A 630 1.78 42.60 -52.08
N SER A 631 2.87 43.37 -52.12
CA SER A 631 4.21 42.89 -51.72
C SER A 631 4.45 42.92 -50.21
N GLN A 632 3.56 43.53 -49.42
CA GLN A 632 3.71 43.64 -47.96
C GLN A 632 3.46 42.28 -47.31
N ARG A 633 4.18 41.97 -46.22
CA ARG A 633 4.06 40.72 -45.45
C ARG A 633 3.93 40.97 -43.95
N PRO A 634 2.89 41.69 -43.51
CA PRO A 634 2.68 41.95 -42.08
C PRO A 634 2.23 40.67 -41.34
N VAL A 635 2.66 40.54 -40.09
CA VAL A 635 2.22 39.49 -39.17
C VAL A 635 1.04 39.98 -38.34
N VAL A 636 0.02 39.14 -38.17
CA VAL A 636 -1.12 39.43 -37.31
C VAL A 636 -0.67 39.43 -35.85
N THR A 637 -0.76 40.59 -35.20
CA THR A 637 -0.40 40.75 -33.78
C THR A 637 -1.57 41.15 -32.91
N ASN A 638 -2.59 41.79 -33.49
CA ASN A 638 -3.85 42.16 -32.88
C ASN A 638 -4.96 42.31 -33.93
N ASP A 639 -6.20 42.37 -33.46
CA ASP A 639 -7.35 42.80 -34.26
C ASP A 639 -8.39 43.51 -33.38
N LEU A 640 -9.38 44.16 -34.02
CA LEU A 640 -10.52 44.76 -33.36
C LEU A 640 -11.47 43.69 -32.81
N VAL A 641 -11.83 43.81 -31.53
CA VAL A 641 -12.85 42.95 -30.92
C VAL A 641 -14.23 43.59 -31.09
N LEU A 642 -15.09 42.95 -31.86
CA LEU A 642 -16.44 43.45 -32.15
C LEU A 642 -17.40 43.17 -30.99
N LYS A 643 -18.33 44.11 -30.76
CA LYS A 643 -19.45 43.97 -29.80
C LYS A 643 -20.56 43.10 -30.39
N ASP A 644 -20.22 41.88 -30.79
CA ASP A 644 -21.13 40.92 -31.43
C ASP A 644 -21.87 41.53 -32.63
N ALA A 645 -21.11 42.06 -33.60
CA ALA A 645 -21.66 42.70 -34.77
C ALA A 645 -21.85 41.69 -35.92
N LYS A 646 -22.96 41.83 -36.66
CA LYS A 646 -23.32 40.93 -37.77
C LYS A 646 -22.85 41.46 -39.12
N ARG A 647 -22.16 40.62 -39.90
CA ARG A 647 -21.77 40.97 -41.27
C ARG A 647 -22.98 41.01 -42.18
N ILE A 648 -23.03 42.02 -43.04
CA ILE A 648 -23.97 42.09 -44.17
C ILE A 648 -23.20 42.42 -45.45
N ALA A 649 -23.77 42.06 -46.60
CA ALA A 649 -23.19 42.40 -47.89
C ALA A 649 -23.10 43.92 -48.07
N TRP A 650 -22.13 44.38 -48.87
CA TRP A 650 -21.89 45.82 -49.08
C TRP A 650 -23.16 46.57 -49.54
N THR A 651 -23.97 45.95 -50.38
CA THR A 651 -25.22 46.51 -50.92
C THR A 651 -26.46 46.19 -50.09
N ALA A 652 -26.36 45.36 -49.04
CA ALA A 652 -27.51 44.95 -48.24
C ALA A 652 -27.91 45.99 -47.18
N ASP A 653 -29.20 45.99 -46.83
CA ASP A 653 -29.75 46.72 -45.67
C ASP A 653 -29.75 45.79 -44.44
N PRO A 654 -29.44 46.27 -43.22
CA PRO A 654 -29.49 45.46 -42.00
C PRO A 654 -30.88 44.88 -41.65
N GLY A 655 -31.96 45.26 -42.36
CA GLY A 655 -33.31 44.81 -42.07
C GLY A 655 -33.85 45.42 -40.78
N GLN A 656 -35.02 44.97 -40.29
CA GLN A 656 -35.71 45.61 -39.15
C GLN A 656 -35.22 45.17 -37.76
N SER A 657 -34.43 44.10 -37.69
CA SER A 657 -33.96 43.56 -36.40
C SER A 657 -32.99 44.52 -35.71
N PRO A 658 -33.20 44.86 -34.43
CA PRO A 658 -32.24 45.67 -33.69
C PRO A 658 -30.89 44.96 -33.53
N GLY A 659 -29.79 45.72 -33.54
CA GLY A 659 -28.45 45.18 -33.37
C GLY A 659 -27.36 45.94 -34.14
N LEU A 660 -26.13 45.44 -34.02
CA LEU A 660 -24.96 45.98 -34.71
C LEU A 660 -24.71 45.21 -36.01
N TYR A 661 -24.46 45.94 -37.09
CA TYR A 661 -24.21 45.41 -38.41
C TYR A 661 -22.97 46.05 -39.02
N TYR A 662 -22.19 45.28 -39.76
CA TYR A 662 -21.02 45.82 -40.44
C TYR A 662 -20.89 45.32 -41.88
N LYS A 663 -20.26 46.16 -42.71
CA LYS A 663 -19.91 45.91 -44.10
C LYS A 663 -18.42 46.06 -44.26
N ILE A 664 -17.82 45.18 -45.05
CA ILE A 664 -16.40 45.23 -45.39
C ILE A 664 -16.22 45.37 -46.89
N ARG A 665 -15.13 46.03 -47.27
CA ARG A 665 -14.67 46.11 -48.65
C ARG A 665 -13.25 45.54 -48.76
N SER A 666 -13.19 44.25 -49.04
CA SER A 666 -11.93 43.48 -49.07
C SER A 666 -11.06 43.76 -50.30
N ASP A 667 -11.63 44.32 -51.37
CA ASP A 667 -10.93 44.67 -52.62
C ASP A 667 -10.30 46.08 -52.60
N HIS A 668 -10.34 46.77 -51.46
CA HIS A 668 -9.84 48.14 -51.37
C HIS A 668 -8.31 48.19 -51.51
N PRO A 669 -7.75 48.96 -52.48
CA PRO A 669 -6.33 48.87 -52.84
C PRO A 669 -5.38 49.22 -51.69
N LYS A 670 -5.79 50.13 -50.79
CA LYS A 670 -4.98 50.50 -49.61
C LYS A 670 -4.93 49.42 -48.53
N ALA A 671 -5.91 48.53 -48.48
CA ALA A 671 -6.06 47.52 -47.43
C ALA A 671 -5.70 46.10 -47.89
N SER A 672 -5.19 45.93 -49.12
CA SER A 672 -4.85 44.60 -49.64
C SER A 672 -3.88 43.82 -48.74
N HIS A 673 -3.00 44.50 -47.99
CA HIS A 673 -2.08 43.87 -47.06
C HIS A 673 -2.75 43.22 -45.83
N ALA A 674 -4.03 43.51 -45.56
CA ALA A 674 -4.83 42.91 -44.49
C ALA A 674 -5.59 41.63 -44.93
N ASN A 675 -5.40 41.22 -46.20
CA ASN A 675 -6.01 40.02 -46.76
C ASN A 675 -5.07 38.82 -46.67
N TYR A 676 -5.62 37.60 -46.73
CA TYR A 676 -4.82 36.39 -46.93
C TYR A 676 -3.97 36.51 -48.20
N ILE A 677 -2.72 36.04 -48.14
CA ILE A 677 -1.76 36.11 -49.24
C ILE A 677 -2.37 35.48 -50.52
N GLY A 678 -2.23 36.20 -51.64
CA GLY A 678 -2.72 35.76 -52.95
C GLY A 678 -4.23 35.90 -53.13
N THR A 679 -4.95 36.51 -52.18
CA THR A 679 -6.42 36.63 -52.25
C THR A 679 -6.92 38.05 -51.96
N ASP A 680 -8.21 38.26 -52.19
CA ASP A 680 -8.96 39.44 -51.79
C ASP A 680 -9.87 39.15 -50.57
N ILE A 681 -9.49 38.18 -49.74
CA ILE A 681 -10.22 37.78 -48.53
C ILE A 681 -9.65 38.54 -47.33
N LEU A 682 -10.40 39.52 -46.83
CA LEU A 682 -10.03 40.34 -45.68
C LEU A 682 -10.17 39.55 -44.37
N VAL A 683 -9.12 39.58 -43.55
CA VAL A 683 -9.06 38.82 -42.28
C VAL A 683 -8.55 39.60 -41.07
N ASN A 684 -8.08 40.83 -41.25
CA ASN A 684 -7.74 41.72 -40.14
C ASN A 684 -8.45 43.07 -40.29
N LEU A 685 -9.44 43.33 -39.43
CA LEU A 685 -10.24 44.56 -39.48
C LEU A 685 -9.43 45.78 -39.06
N LYS A 686 -8.56 45.65 -38.05
CA LYS A 686 -7.73 46.76 -37.57
C LYS A 686 -6.85 47.32 -38.69
N MET A 687 -6.11 46.45 -39.36
CA MET A 687 -5.21 46.83 -40.44
C MET A 687 -5.96 47.47 -41.61
N ALA A 688 -7.10 46.89 -42.00
CA ALA A 688 -7.91 47.47 -43.06
C ALA A 688 -8.53 48.82 -42.68
N TYR A 689 -8.97 48.98 -41.43
CA TYR A 689 -9.50 50.25 -40.93
C TYR A 689 -8.40 51.30 -40.82
N ASP A 690 -7.20 50.97 -40.37
CA ASP A 690 -6.08 51.93 -40.33
C ASP A 690 -5.69 52.41 -41.73
N ALA A 691 -5.77 51.52 -42.72
CA ALA A 691 -5.36 51.82 -44.09
C ALA A 691 -6.33 52.75 -44.84
N ALA A 692 -7.64 52.67 -44.57
CA ALA A 692 -8.64 53.41 -45.34
C ALA A 692 -9.94 53.78 -44.57
N GLY A 693 -9.99 53.57 -43.26
CA GLY A 693 -11.08 53.96 -42.37
C GLY A 693 -12.45 53.47 -42.84
N SER A 694 -13.41 54.39 -42.96
CA SER A 694 -14.78 54.07 -43.35
C SER A 694 -14.94 53.59 -44.81
N GLN A 695 -13.88 53.62 -45.61
CA GLN A 695 -13.89 53.12 -46.99
C GLN A 695 -13.76 51.58 -47.04
N THR A 696 -13.17 50.98 -46.01
CA THR A 696 -12.98 49.53 -45.89
C THR A 696 -13.94 48.88 -44.91
N LEU A 697 -14.40 49.61 -43.89
CA LEU A 697 -15.34 49.12 -42.88
C LEU A 697 -16.44 50.15 -42.62
N GLN A 698 -17.70 49.74 -42.74
CA GLN A 698 -18.85 50.56 -42.33
C GLN A 698 -19.65 49.83 -41.27
N VAL A 699 -20.02 50.51 -40.20
CA VAL A 699 -20.75 49.94 -39.07
C VAL A 699 -22.03 50.73 -38.83
N TYR A 700 -23.12 50.00 -38.61
CA TYR A 700 -24.45 50.52 -38.38
C TYR A 700 -25.05 49.92 -37.13
N GLU A 701 -25.85 50.71 -36.42
CA GLU A 701 -26.67 50.24 -35.31
C GLU A 701 -28.13 50.42 -35.68
N ARG A 702 -28.91 49.33 -35.63
CA ARG A 702 -30.36 49.38 -35.70
C ARG A 702 -30.90 49.43 -34.28
N LEU A 703 -31.54 50.54 -33.92
CA LEU A 703 -32.15 50.75 -32.62
C LEU A 703 -33.51 50.03 -32.50
N PRO A 704 -34.01 49.75 -31.28
CA PRO A 704 -35.31 49.10 -31.07
C PRO A 704 -36.51 49.80 -31.73
N ASN A 705 -36.42 51.11 -31.96
CA ASN A 705 -37.45 51.91 -32.64
C ASN A 705 -37.37 51.84 -34.17
N GLY A 706 -36.52 50.98 -34.74
CA GLY A 706 -36.33 50.83 -36.18
C GLY A 706 -35.39 51.87 -36.81
N ARG A 707 -34.94 52.89 -36.06
CA ARG A 707 -33.98 53.87 -36.57
C ARG A 707 -32.61 53.21 -36.79
N GLN A 708 -32.00 53.50 -37.94
CA GLN A 708 -30.63 53.10 -38.24
C GLN A 708 -29.69 54.28 -38.07
N GLU A 709 -28.55 54.05 -37.42
CA GLU A 709 -27.48 55.03 -37.25
C GLU A 709 -26.18 54.47 -37.82
N THR A 710 -25.47 55.28 -38.61
CA THR A 710 -24.09 54.97 -39.01
C THR A 710 -23.16 55.31 -37.86
N VAL A 711 -22.51 54.31 -37.29
CA VAL A 711 -21.70 54.43 -36.06
C VAL A 711 -20.21 54.16 -36.30
N THR A 712 -19.78 53.97 -37.55
CA THR A 712 -18.39 53.66 -37.94
C THR A 712 -17.34 54.50 -37.21
N LEU A 713 -17.54 55.82 -37.12
CA LEU A 713 -16.57 56.74 -36.50
C LEU A 713 -16.61 56.71 -34.96
N ASN A 714 -17.71 56.26 -34.36
CA ASN A 714 -17.84 56.12 -32.92
C ASN A 714 -17.51 54.68 -32.50
N GLN A 715 -16.22 54.35 -32.51
CA GLN A 715 -15.71 52.99 -32.23
C GLN A 715 -16.22 52.41 -30.91
N SER A 716 -16.38 53.25 -29.88
CA SER A 716 -16.90 52.83 -28.57
C SER A 716 -18.30 52.20 -28.62
N ARG A 717 -19.08 52.45 -29.69
CA ARG A 717 -20.41 51.84 -29.86
C ARG A 717 -20.37 50.42 -30.40
N TRP A 718 -19.32 50.01 -31.09
CA TRP A 718 -19.32 48.75 -31.84
C TRP A 718 -18.09 47.86 -31.65
N THR A 719 -17.01 48.38 -31.06
CA THR A 719 -15.82 47.59 -30.70
C THR A 719 -15.35 47.93 -29.29
N TYR A 720 -14.67 46.98 -28.66
CA TYR A 720 -13.92 47.21 -27.42
C TYR A 720 -12.49 47.70 -27.67
N GLY A 721 -12.12 47.98 -28.93
CA GLY A 721 -10.75 48.30 -29.34
C GLY A 721 -10.00 47.04 -29.78
N THR A 722 -8.68 47.16 -29.86
CA THR A 722 -7.80 46.04 -30.24
C THR A 722 -7.49 45.14 -29.06
N ARG A 723 -7.28 43.85 -29.34
CA ARG A 723 -6.69 42.90 -28.40
C ARG A 723 -5.58 42.11 -29.07
N ASP A 724 -4.46 41.95 -28.37
CA ASP A 724 -3.31 41.23 -28.90
C ASP A 724 -3.57 39.72 -28.92
N VAL A 725 -3.01 39.05 -29.93
CA VAL A 725 -3.11 37.59 -30.12
C VAL A 725 -2.55 36.84 -28.91
N LYS A 726 -1.40 37.28 -28.37
CA LYS A 726 -0.83 36.72 -27.13
C LYS A 726 -1.81 36.87 -25.97
N THR A 727 -2.35 38.06 -25.76
CA THR A 727 -3.27 38.34 -24.65
C THR A 727 -4.53 37.49 -24.72
N MET A 728 -5.09 37.24 -25.91
CA MET A 728 -6.22 36.32 -26.07
C MET A 728 -5.87 34.87 -25.68
N GLY A 729 -4.65 34.40 -25.98
CA GLY A 729 -4.15 33.12 -25.47
C GLY A 729 -4.06 33.12 -23.94
N GLU A 730 -3.57 34.20 -23.35
CA GLU A 730 -3.44 34.34 -21.89
C GLU A 730 -4.79 34.49 -21.16
N ASP A 731 -5.84 34.90 -21.86
CA ASP A 731 -7.20 34.94 -21.33
C ASP A 731 -7.75 33.54 -21.08
N ILE A 732 -7.46 32.58 -21.98
CA ILE A 732 -7.85 31.18 -21.79
C ILE A 732 -6.84 30.41 -20.93
N SER A 733 -5.62 30.92 -20.72
CA SER A 733 -4.61 30.25 -19.89
C SER A 733 -4.30 31.08 -18.65
N GLY A 734 -3.10 31.68 -18.61
CA GLY A 734 -2.56 32.53 -17.55
C GLY A 734 -1.47 33.43 -18.14
N THR A 735 -1.00 34.41 -17.36
CA THR A 735 0.11 35.28 -17.81
C THR A 735 1.36 34.44 -18.04
N ASP A 736 1.99 34.61 -19.20
CA ASP A 736 3.20 33.88 -19.63
C ASP A 736 3.04 32.36 -19.83
N ASP A 737 1.80 31.85 -19.82
CA ASP A 737 1.50 30.45 -20.13
C ASP A 737 1.27 30.19 -21.63
N THR A 738 1.24 31.24 -22.45
CA THR A 738 1.05 31.15 -23.90
C THR A 738 2.38 31.01 -24.63
N VAL A 739 2.51 29.98 -25.46
CA VAL A 739 3.67 29.77 -26.33
C VAL A 739 3.40 30.43 -27.68
N ARG A 740 4.29 31.33 -28.10
CA ARG A 740 4.22 31.95 -29.42
C ARG A 740 5.14 31.24 -30.40
N VAL A 741 4.62 30.87 -31.56
CA VAL A 741 5.37 30.21 -32.64
C VAL A 741 5.36 31.13 -33.85
N SER A 742 6.53 31.46 -34.39
CA SER A 742 6.66 32.49 -35.44
C SER A 742 6.00 32.15 -36.79
N ASN A 743 5.66 30.88 -37.04
CA ASN A 743 4.92 30.38 -38.21
C ASN A 743 4.74 28.85 -38.14
N TYR A 744 3.99 28.26 -39.07
CA TYR A 744 3.71 26.82 -39.08
C TYR A 744 4.93 25.96 -39.41
N SER A 745 5.87 26.45 -40.23
CA SER A 745 7.09 25.69 -40.52
C SER A 745 7.98 25.44 -39.29
N LYS A 746 7.82 26.22 -38.21
CA LYS A 746 8.52 26.05 -36.93
C LYS A 746 7.76 25.26 -35.87
N LEU A 747 6.47 25.02 -36.07
CA LEU A 747 5.61 24.37 -35.07
C LEU A 747 6.08 22.97 -34.68
N ALA A 748 6.62 22.19 -35.63
CA ALA A 748 7.07 20.84 -35.34
C ALA A 748 8.27 20.77 -34.38
N GLU A 749 9.23 21.69 -34.51
CA GLU A 749 10.37 21.75 -33.58
C GLU A 749 9.92 22.21 -32.19
N GLN A 750 8.96 23.15 -32.13
CA GLN A 750 8.39 23.59 -30.86
C GLN A 750 7.66 22.44 -30.15
N MET A 751 6.79 21.72 -30.87
CA MET A 751 6.06 20.58 -30.30
C MET A 751 7.01 19.47 -29.84
N LYS A 752 8.06 19.18 -30.63
CA LYS A 752 9.12 18.25 -30.21
C LYS A 752 9.78 18.68 -28.89
N THR A 753 10.14 19.95 -28.77
CA THR A 753 10.76 20.51 -27.54
C THR A 753 9.82 20.37 -26.34
N ILE A 754 8.53 20.67 -26.52
CA ILE A 754 7.52 20.53 -25.46
C ILE A 754 7.40 19.05 -25.03
N ALA A 755 7.31 18.12 -25.97
CA ALA A 755 7.25 16.69 -25.64
C ALA A 755 8.52 16.23 -24.90
N GLN A 756 9.70 16.68 -25.33
CA GLN A 756 10.95 16.38 -24.65
C GLN A 756 10.99 16.91 -23.22
N ASP A 757 10.48 18.12 -22.97
CA ASP A 757 10.38 18.67 -21.60
C ASP A 757 9.35 17.92 -20.73
N VAL A 758 8.33 17.31 -21.35
CA VAL A 758 7.41 16.42 -20.64
C VAL A 758 8.09 15.08 -20.31
N THR A 759 8.91 14.53 -21.21
CA THR A 759 9.56 13.22 -21.01
C THR A 759 10.78 13.27 -20.10
N THR A 760 11.47 14.40 -20.00
CA THR A 760 12.56 14.58 -19.02
C THR A 760 12.09 14.43 -17.58
N ARG A 761 10.78 14.58 -17.33
CA ARG A 761 10.13 14.41 -16.02
C ARG A 761 9.77 12.95 -15.71
N CYS A 762 10.02 12.03 -16.64
CA CYS A 762 9.87 10.61 -16.38
C CYS A 762 11.08 10.09 -15.60
N ASN A 763 10.92 10.06 -14.28
CA ASN A 763 11.83 9.40 -13.37
C ASN A 763 12.01 7.91 -13.79
N GLY A 764 13.26 7.51 -14.02
CA GLY A 764 13.81 6.15 -14.08
C GLY A 764 13.00 5.05 -14.78
N VAL A 765 13.55 4.42 -15.82
CA VAL A 765 12.95 3.20 -16.41
C VAL A 765 13.79 1.98 -16.04
N VAL A 766 13.14 0.87 -15.70
CA VAL A 766 13.76 -0.44 -15.55
C VAL A 766 13.20 -1.37 -16.61
N LYS A 767 14.07 -1.99 -17.41
CA LYS A 767 13.70 -2.99 -18.42
C LYS A 767 14.42 -4.30 -18.15
N VAL A 768 13.71 -5.42 -18.31
CA VAL A 768 14.28 -6.76 -18.32
C VAL A 768 13.98 -7.43 -19.64
N LYS A 769 15.01 -7.96 -20.31
CA LYS A 769 14.87 -8.77 -21.53
C LYS A 769 15.21 -10.21 -21.21
N LYS A 770 14.31 -11.12 -21.54
CA LYS A 770 14.49 -12.56 -21.40
C LYS A 770 15.09 -13.16 -22.67
N ARG A 771 16.08 -14.04 -22.53
CA ARG A 771 16.57 -14.89 -23.63
C ARG A 771 16.64 -16.35 -23.22
N ILE A 772 16.61 -17.22 -24.22
CA ILE A 772 16.98 -18.64 -24.06
C ILE A 772 18.37 -18.84 -24.66
N VAL A 773 19.25 -19.52 -23.95
CA VAL A 773 20.62 -19.85 -24.34
C VAL A 773 20.82 -21.37 -24.32
N ASP A 774 21.88 -21.85 -24.98
CA ASP A 774 22.36 -23.21 -24.79
C ASP A 774 23.20 -23.33 -23.50
N GLU A 775 23.62 -24.56 -23.17
CA GLU A 775 24.45 -24.86 -22.00
C GLU A 775 25.80 -24.12 -21.96
N ASN A 776 26.23 -23.52 -23.08
CA ASN A 776 27.46 -22.73 -23.17
C ASN A 776 27.19 -21.21 -23.19
N GLY A 777 25.94 -20.79 -22.97
CA GLY A 777 25.54 -19.38 -22.93
C GLY A 777 25.36 -18.73 -24.30
N LYS A 778 25.36 -19.50 -25.38
CA LYS A 778 25.07 -19.00 -26.74
C LYS A 778 23.57 -18.83 -26.90
N VAL A 779 23.16 -17.66 -27.36
CA VAL A 779 21.75 -17.30 -27.52
C VAL A 779 21.07 -18.17 -28.58
N LEU A 780 20.00 -18.86 -28.16
CA LEU A 780 19.08 -19.64 -28.99
C LEU A 780 17.83 -18.82 -29.34
N GLU A 781 17.30 -18.06 -28.38
CA GLU A 781 16.15 -17.18 -28.55
C GLU A 781 16.43 -15.80 -27.92
N ASP A 782 16.54 -14.75 -28.73
CA ASP A 782 16.79 -13.38 -28.28
C ASP A 782 15.50 -12.59 -28.02
N GLY A 783 14.72 -13.04 -27.04
CA GLY A 783 13.45 -12.42 -26.65
C GLY A 783 12.36 -13.45 -26.44
N ALA A 784 12.35 -14.10 -25.27
CA ALA A 784 11.37 -15.13 -24.94
C ALA A 784 10.11 -14.52 -24.27
N PRO A 785 8.92 -14.60 -24.87
CA PRO A 785 7.69 -14.06 -24.31
C PRO A 785 7.09 -14.95 -23.21
N GLY A 786 6.21 -14.39 -22.39
CA GLY A 786 5.46 -15.17 -21.39
C GLY A 786 6.26 -15.54 -20.14
N TRP A 787 7.38 -14.87 -19.88
CA TRP A 787 8.17 -15.04 -18.66
C TRP A 787 7.79 -13.99 -17.63
N GLU A 788 7.57 -14.41 -16.40
CA GLU A 788 7.10 -13.55 -15.32
C GLU A 788 8.27 -13.03 -14.48
N PHE A 789 8.22 -11.74 -14.18
CA PHE A 789 9.19 -11.04 -13.36
C PHE A 789 8.46 -10.16 -12.34
N THR A 790 8.98 -10.14 -11.12
CA THR A 790 8.53 -9.25 -10.05
C THR A 790 9.60 -8.22 -9.73
N LEU A 791 9.23 -6.94 -9.76
CA LEU A 791 10.06 -5.82 -9.33
C LEU A 791 9.62 -5.34 -7.95
N SER A 792 10.56 -5.24 -7.01
CA SER A 792 10.33 -4.76 -5.65
C SER A 792 11.23 -3.55 -5.32
N ALA A 793 10.67 -2.59 -4.59
CA ALA A 793 11.30 -1.37 -4.11
C ALA A 793 11.08 -1.22 -2.59
N ASN A 794 11.91 -0.42 -1.93
CA ASN A 794 11.77 -0.16 -0.48
C ASN A 794 10.58 0.75 -0.14
N ASN A 795 10.16 1.60 -1.08
CA ASN A 795 9.08 2.56 -0.94
C ASN A 795 8.13 2.44 -2.14
N ASN A 796 6.96 3.06 -2.04
CA ASN A 796 6.00 3.16 -3.14
C ASN A 796 6.52 4.12 -4.22
N VAL A 797 7.32 3.58 -5.16
CA VAL A 797 7.94 4.34 -6.27
C VAL A 797 7.69 3.71 -7.64
N ILE A 798 7.12 2.51 -7.70
CA ILE A 798 6.92 1.80 -8.97
C ILE A 798 5.59 2.25 -9.58
N GLY A 799 5.64 2.72 -10.82
CA GLY A 799 4.46 3.08 -11.59
C GLY A 799 3.61 1.85 -11.90
N SER A 800 2.38 1.84 -11.39
CA SER A 800 1.38 0.80 -11.65
C SER A 800 0.62 1.00 -12.97
N GLY A 801 0.97 2.03 -13.75
CA GLY A 801 0.25 2.48 -14.93
C GLY A 801 -0.61 3.69 -14.60
N ASN A 802 -1.85 3.45 -14.13
CA ASN A 802 -2.86 4.48 -13.87
C ASN A 802 -3.26 4.58 -12.38
N GLY A 803 -2.55 3.89 -11.47
CA GLY A 803 -2.84 3.83 -10.04
C GLY A 803 -1.77 4.51 -9.17
N PRO A 804 -1.94 4.53 -7.83
CA PRO A 804 -0.90 5.01 -6.92
C PRO A 804 0.38 4.21 -7.11
N LEU A 805 1.51 4.83 -6.76
CA LEU A 805 2.80 4.16 -6.76
C LEU A 805 2.74 2.97 -5.80
N VAL A 806 3.35 1.86 -6.23
CA VAL A 806 3.43 0.63 -5.45
C VAL A 806 4.89 0.31 -5.12
N HIS A 807 5.12 -0.45 -4.06
CA HIS A 807 6.46 -0.93 -3.72
C HIS A 807 6.78 -2.26 -4.40
N GLN A 808 5.80 -2.96 -4.98
CA GLN A 808 6.02 -4.21 -5.71
C GLN A 808 5.10 -4.31 -6.92
N SER A 809 5.62 -4.79 -8.06
CA SER A 809 4.87 -4.93 -9.30
C SER A 809 5.38 -6.12 -10.12
N MET A 810 4.45 -6.98 -10.54
CA MET A 810 4.71 -8.13 -11.40
C MET A 810 4.33 -7.85 -12.85
N LYS A 811 5.17 -8.27 -13.79
CA LYS A 811 4.90 -8.18 -15.24
C LYS A 811 5.38 -9.43 -15.97
N VAL A 812 4.80 -9.66 -17.13
CA VAL A 812 5.17 -10.75 -18.04
C VAL A 812 5.84 -10.18 -19.28
N THR A 813 6.85 -10.87 -19.82
CA THR A 813 7.56 -10.44 -21.03
C THR A 813 6.67 -10.46 -22.28
N SER A 814 6.75 -9.41 -23.08
CA SER A 814 5.89 -9.20 -24.26
C SER A 814 6.20 -10.18 -25.40
N GLY A 815 5.16 -10.57 -26.14
CA GLY A 815 5.24 -11.32 -27.40
C GLY A 815 5.14 -10.47 -28.66
N SER A 816 5.01 -9.14 -28.54
CA SER A 816 4.97 -8.24 -29.69
C SER A 816 6.38 -8.03 -30.25
N GLU A 817 6.51 -7.94 -31.58
CA GLU A 817 7.82 -7.85 -32.26
C GLU A 817 8.64 -6.61 -31.83
N SER A 818 7.97 -5.53 -31.43
CA SER A 818 8.56 -4.27 -30.97
C SER A 818 9.34 -4.36 -29.65
N ASP A 819 8.92 -5.25 -28.76
CA ASP A 819 9.37 -5.35 -27.36
C ASP A 819 9.50 -6.82 -26.94
N LYS A 820 9.81 -7.67 -27.93
CA LYS A 820 9.84 -9.13 -27.80
C LYS A 820 10.72 -9.58 -26.64
N GLY A 821 10.13 -10.38 -25.76
CA GLY A 821 10.76 -10.90 -24.56
C GLY A 821 11.10 -9.85 -23.51
N THR A 822 10.52 -8.66 -23.55
CA THR A 822 10.84 -7.56 -22.62
C THR A 822 9.68 -7.26 -21.66
N ALA A 823 9.99 -6.97 -20.40
CA ALA A 823 9.08 -6.34 -19.44
C ALA A 823 9.71 -5.03 -18.94
N SER A 824 8.89 -3.99 -18.71
CA SER A 824 9.37 -2.63 -18.38
C SER A 824 8.54 -1.98 -17.27
N TRP A 825 9.19 -1.27 -16.35
CA TRP A 825 8.58 -0.49 -15.27
C TRP A 825 9.10 0.94 -15.26
N ASN A 826 8.27 1.86 -14.78
CA ASN A 826 8.64 3.25 -14.52
C ASN A 826 8.83 3.43 -13.02
N ILE A 827 9.81 4.25 -12.63
CA ILE A 827 10.25 4.41 -11.25
C ILE A 827 10.19 5.88 -10.89
N GLU A 828 9.14 6.27 -10.19
CA GLU A 828 8.87 7.64 -9.79
C GLU A 828 9.59 8.00 -8.49
N SER A 829 10.79 8.56 -8.62
CA SER A 829 11.55 9.11 -7.50
C SER A 829 12.58 10.16 -7.94
N GLU A 830 12.77 11.19 -7.11
CA GLU A 830 13.83 12.21 -7.25
C GLU A 830 15.14 11.81 -6.53
N ARG A 831 15.22 10.59 -5.98
CA ARG A 831 16.38 10.08 -5.23
C ARG A 831 16.80 8.74 -5.78
N GLU A 832 18.07 8.38 -5.59
CA GLU A 832 18.59 7.05 -5.95
C GLU A 832 17.71 5.93 -5.41
N GLN A 833 17.53 4.87 -6.20
CA GLN A 833 16.69 3.72 -5.85
C GLN A 833 17.48 2.43 -5.86
N SER A 834 17.19 1.56 -4.91
CA SER A 834 17.63 0.17 -4.94
C SER A 834 16.43 -0.73 -5.15
N LEU A 835 16.46 -1.50 -6.23
CA LEU A 835 15.33 -2.33 -6.67
C LEU A 835 15.78 -3.78 -6.79
N VAL A 836 14.89 -4.72 -6.51
CA VAL A 836 15.11 -6.16 -6.68
C VAL A 836 14.20 -6.66 -7.80
N LEU A 837 14.78 -7.28 -8.81
CA LEU A 837 14.04 -8.04 -9.82
C LEU A 837 14.17 -9.52 -9.51
N THR A 838 13.07 -10.25 -9.58
CA THR A 838 13.04 -11.71 -9.40
C THR A 838 12.28 -12.36 -10.54
N GLU A 839 12.88 -13.36 -11.17
CA GLU A 839 12.22 -14.19 -12.16
C GLU A 839 11.41 -15.32 -11.50
N THR A 840 10.20 -15.55 -11.99
CA THR A 840 9.45 -16.79 -11.70
C THR A 840 9.90 -17.86 -12.70
N GLN A 841 10.56 -18.93 -12.23
CA GLN A 841 11.05 -19.99 -13.12
C GLN A 841 9.92 -20.71 -13.85
N LYS A 842 10.19 -21.10 -15.09
CA LYS A 842 9.29 -21.87 -15.94
C LYS A 842 9.74 -23.33 -15.98
N GLN A 843 8.79 -24.24 -15.85
CA GLN A 843 9.05 -25.69 -15.88
C GLN A 843 9.84 -26.08 -17.14
N GLY A 844 10.87 -26.92 -16.97
CA GLY A 844 11.77 -27.38 -18.05
C GLY A 844 12.92 -26.44 -18.38
N PHE A 845 13.08 -25.32 -17.65
CA PHE A 845 14.15 -24.37 -17.84
C PHE A 845 14.88 -24.07 -16.54
N THR A 846 16.15 -23.69 -16.66
CA THR A 846 17.00 -23.28 -15.54
C THR A 846 17.68 -21.95 -15.85
N LEU A 847 17.88 -21.11 -14.82
CA LEU A 847 18.59 -19.83 -14.95
C LEU A 847 20.05 -20.05 -15.38
N PHE A 848 20.46 -19.40 -16.47
CA PHE A 848 21.84 -19.37 -16.91
C PHE A 848 22.56 -18.21 -16.22
N ARG A 849 23.37 -18.50 -15.20
CA ARG A 849 24.22 -17.49 -14.56
C ARG A 849 25.38 -17.13 -15.46
N ARG A 850 25.63 -15.83 -15.65
CA ARG A 850 26.72 -15.34 -16.50
C ARG A 850 27.96 -14.99 -15.67
N GLY A 851 29.09 -15.60 -16.05
CA GLY A 851 30.44 -15.20 -15.65
C GLY A 851 31.20 -14.52 -16.79
N ASP A 852 31.96 -13.48 -16.45
CA ASP A 852 33.04 -12.82 -17.19
C ASP A 852 32.76 -12.09 -18.52
N THR A 853 32.13 -10.91 -18.43
CA THR A 853 32.84 -9.72 -18.97
C THR A 853 32.60 -8.47 -18.12
N LEU A 854 33.74 -7.88 -17.72
CA LEU A 854 33.98 -6.67 -16.90
C LEU A 854 33.02 -6.53 -15.71
N ASP A 855 33.32 -6.97 -14.50
CA ASP A 855 34.62 -6.92 -13.81
C ASP A 855 34.53 -7.59 -12.42
N SER A 856 33.90 -8.76 -12.31
CA SER A 856 33.91 -9.54 -11.06
C SER A 856 33.75 -11.04 -11.27
N THR A 857 34.51 -11.78 -10.48
CA THR A 857 34.61 -13.25 -10.35
C THR A 857 33.34 -13.89 -9.78
N GLY A 858 32.17 -13.63 -10.35
CA GLY A 858 30.88 -14.09 -9.82
C GLY A 858 29.89 -14.57 -10.87
N ASP A 859 29.08 -15.56 -10.48
CA ASP A 859 27.94 -16.09 -11.23
C ASP A 859 26.73 -15.15 -11.05
N PHE A 860 26.47 -14.22 -11.98
CA PHE A 860 25.36 -13.27 -11.85
C PHE A 860 24.07 -13.76 -12.51
N ASN A 861 22.94 -13.52 -11.84
CA ASN A 861 21.60 -13.87 -12.35
C ASN A 861 21.16 -12.99 -13.55
N ALA A 862 21.80 -11.84 -13.76
CA ALA A 862 21.52 -10.95 -14.87
C ALA A 862 22.75 -10.12 -15.27
N VAL A 863 22.76 -9.62 -16.51
CA VAL A 863 23.71 -8.59 -16.95
C VAL A 863 22.94 -7.31 -17.19
N CYS A 864 23.29 -6.25 -16.45
CA CYS A 864 22.60 -4.96 -16.52
C CYS A 864 23.50 -3.85 -17.06
N THR A 865 22.85 -2.86 -17.66
CA THR A 865 23.45 -1.60 -18.09
C THR A 865 22.63 -0.44 -17.55
N GLN A 866 23.29 0.70 -17.38
CA GLN A 866 22.67 1.95 -17.00
C GLN A 866 22.89 2.97 -18.11
N THR A 867 21.84 3.69 -18.50
CA THR A 867 21.90 4.78 -19.47
C THR A 867 21.58 6.11 -18.81
N ARG A 868 22.44 7.10 -19.03
CA ARG A 868 22.27 8.49 -18.58
C ARG A 868 22.83 9.44 -19.64
N ASP A 869 22.08 10.52 -19.93
CA ASP A 869 22.47 11.53 -20.93
C ASP A 869 22.88 10.94 -22.28
N GLY A 870 22.21 9.86 -22.69
CA GLY A 870 22.50 9.11 -23.93
C GLY A 870 23.77 8.25 -23.89
N LYS A 871 24.49 8.19 -22.77
CA LYS A 871 25.65 7.31 -22.56
C LYS A 871 25.23 6.07 -21.77
N THR A 872 25.64 4.89 -22.25
CA THR A 872 25.37 3.61 -21.59
C THR A 872 26.65 3.04 -21.01
N SER A 873 26.60 2.59 -19.76
CA SER A 873 27.68 1.92 -19.06
C SER A 873 27.20 0.60 -18.41
N PRO A 874 28.10 -0.37 -18.17
CA PRO A 874 27.77 -1.54 -17.37
C PRO A 874 27.24 -1.15 -15.98
N LEU A 875 26.29 -1.92 -15.46
CA LEU A 875 25.75 -1.76 -14.11
C LEU A 875 25.96 -3.07 -13.34
N LYS A 876 26.75 -2.98 -12.26
CA LYS A 876 26.97 -4.11 -11.35
C LYS A 876 25.66 -4.51 -10.67
N VAL A 877 25.41 -5.82 -10.59
CA VAL A 877 24.26 -6.41 -9.89
C VAL A 877 24.71 -7.23 -8.70
N GLU A 878 23.82 -7.38 -7.72
CA GLU A 878 24.02 -8.24 -6.56
C GLU A 878 22.92 -9.32 -6.58
N ASN A 879 23.26 -10.61 -6.61
CA ASN A 879 22.23 -11.66 -6.58
C ASN A 879 21.43 -11.63 -5.27
N VAL A 880 20.13 -11.86 -5.36
CA VAL A 880 19.20 -11.92 -4.24
C VAL A 880 18.38 -13.20 -4.41
N GLY A 881 18.78 -14.26 -3.70
CA GLY A 881 18.21 -15.59 -3.89
C GLY A 881 18.63 -16.23 -5.22
N GLU A 882 17.95 -17.32 -5.59
CA GLU A 882 18.32 -18.13 -6.76
C GLU A 882 18.02 -17.42 -8.08
N PHE A 883 16.89 -16.70 -8.16
CA PHE A 883 16.36 -16.09 -9.39
C PHE A 883 16.27 -14.57 -9.34
N GLY A 884 16.68 -13.96 -8.23
CA GLY A 884 16.60 -12.52 -8.02
C GLY A 884 17.94 -11.82 -8.11
N PHE A 885 17.91 -10.53 -8.42
CA PHE A 885 19.08 -9.66 -8.44
C PHE A 885 18.68 -8.21 -8.15
N ARG A 886 19.58 -7.50 -7.47
CA ARG A 886 19.43 -6.11 -7.07
C ARG A 886 20.14 -5.19 -8.05
N VAL A 887 19.47 -4.12 -8.43
CA VAL A 887 20.00 -3.03 -9.24
C VAL A 887 19.96 -1.72 -8.46
N LYS A 888 20.98 -0.88 -8.62
CA LYS A 888 21.05 0.47 -8.03
C LYS A 888 20.87 1.50 -9.14
N MET A 889 19.76 2.20 -9.13
CA MET A 889 19.47 3.31 -10.03
C MET A 889 20.06 4.58 -9.45
N SER A 890 21.07 5.13 -10.11
CA SER A 890 21.70 6.36 -9.68
C SER A 890 20.80 7.56 -10.01
N GLU A 891 20.89 8.60 -9.19
CA GLU A 891 20.22 9.89 -9.41
C GLU A 891 21.25 10.97 -9.77
N SER A 892 20.85 11.96 -10.57
CA SER A 892 21.58 13.20 -10.81
C SER A 892 20.61 14.28 -11.26
N ASN A 893 20.67 15.47 -10.65
CA ASN A 893 19.76 16.59 -10.94
C ASN A 893 18.27 16.21 -10.85
N LYS A 894 17.90 15.39 -9.88
CA LYS A 894 16.58 14.82 -9.63
C LYS A 894 16.06 13.87 -10.71
N VAL A 895 16.93 13.41 -11.61
CA VAL A 895 16.58 12.46 -12.67
C VAL A 895 17.27 11.12 -12.41
N LEU A 896 16.46 10.06 -12.34
CA LEU A 896 16.95 8.69 -12.25
C LEU A 896 17.47 8.20 -13.60
N SER A 897 18.55 7.41 -13.56
CA SER A 897 19.06 6.70 -14.72
C SER A 897 18.05 5.69 -15.30
N SER A 898 18.18 5.33 -16.58
CA SER A 898 17.49 4.15 -17.14
C SER A 898 18.35 2.89 -16.93
N VAL A 899 17.74 1.77 -16.53
CA VAL A 899 18.40 0.48 -16.32
C VAL A 899 17.81 -0.56 -17.25
N SER A 900 18.68 -1.29 -17.97
CA SER A 900 18.29 -2.40 -18.84
C SER A 900 19.07 -3.65 -18.48
N CYS A 901 18.37 -4.72 -18.17
CA CYS A 901 18.91 -6.00 -17.73
C CYS A 901 18.56 -7.10 -18.71
N VAL A 902 19.46 -8.06 -18.86
CA VAL A 902 19.25 -9.27 -19.66
C VAL A 902 19.36 -10.48 -18.74
N VAL A 903 18.35 -11.35 -18.80
CA VAL A 903 18.23 -12.57 -18.00
C VAL A 903 18.08 -13.76 -18.94
N ASP A 904 18.93 -14.77 -18.76
CA ASP A 904 19.03 -15.91 -19.66
C ASP A 904 18.62 -17.18 -18.94
N ASN A 905 17.88 -18.06 -19.62
CA ASN A 905 17.66 -19.44 -19.20
C ASN A 905 18.12 -20.41 -20.28
N TYR A 906 18.41 -21.64 -19.90
CA TYR A 906 18.61 -22.76 -20.82
C TYR A 906 17.59 -23.86 -20.53
N GLU A 907 17.30 -24.69 -21.53
CA GLU A 907 16.43 -25.85 -21.37
C GLU A 907 17.16 -26.90 -20.51
N ALA A 908 16.50 -27.37 -19.46
CA ALA A 908 17.10 -28.35 -18.55
C ALA A 908 17.37 -29.66 -19.33
N PRO A 909 18.54 -30.32 -19.16
CA PRO A 909 18.83 -31.55 -19.88
C PRO A 909 17.84 -32.66 -19.53
N ASP A 910 17.57 -33.60 -20.46
CA ASP A 910 16.86 -34.86 -20.20
C ASP A 910 17.70 -35.79 -19.30
N THR A 911 17.83 -35.41 -18.03
CA THR A 911 18.53 -36.18 -17.01
C THR A 911 17.61 -37.28 -16.47
N LYS A 912 18.13 -38.50 -16.35
CA LYS A 912 17.42 -39.56 -15.60
C LYS A 912 17.24 -39.10 -14.15
N PRO A 913 16.10 -39.40 -13.50
CA PRO A 913 15.88 -39.03 -12.12
C PRO A 913 17.04 -39.51 -11.24
N GLY A 914 17.51 -38.65 -10.34
CA GLY A 914 18.48 -39.02 -9.32
C GLY A 914 17.80 -39.78 -8.18
N LYS A 915 18.58 -40.46 -7.35
CA LYS A 915 18.06 -41.13 -6.15
C LYS A 915 18.82 -40.72 -4.91
N LEU A 916 18.19 -39.86 -4.11
CA LEU A 916 18.74 -39.46 -2.82
C LEU A 916 18.42 -40.51 -1.77
N THR A 917 19.46 -41.12 -1.19
CA THR A 917 19.36 -42.10 -0.12
C THR A 917 19.85 -41.48 1.18
N LEU A 918 19.05 -41.58 2.25
CA LEU A 918 19.48 -41.17 3.59
C LEU A 918 20.11 -42.33 4.35
N GLU A 919 21.19 -42.01 5.05
CA GLU A 919 21.81 -42.88 6.05
C GLU A 919 21.79 -42.21 7.41
N LYS A 920 21.35 -42.95 8.42
CA LYS A 920 21.35 -42.47 9.79
C LYS A 920 22.57 -42.99 10.53
N ALA A 921 23.24 -42.13 11.28
CA ALA A 921 24.34 -42.52 12.15
C ALA A 921 24.21 -41.94 13.55
N GLU A 922 24.93 -42.55 14.49
CA GLU A 922 25.18 -42.03 15.84
C GLU A 922 26.64 -41.58 15.99
N TYR A 923 26.87 -40.47 16.66
CA TYR A 923 28.21 -40.06 17.09
C TYR A 923 28.53 -40.69 18.45
N VAL A 924 29.59 -41.49 18.51
CA VAL A 924 30.04 -42.18 19.73
C VAL A 924 31.38 -41.60 20.19
N ASP A 925 31.40 -41.03 21.41
CA ASP A 925 32.61 -40.49 22.05
C ASP A 925 33.74 -41.53 22.06
N GLY A 926 34.84 -41.23 21.36
CA GLY A 926 36.03 -42.09 21.29
C GLY A 926 36.01 -43.17 20.21
N GLU A 927 34.87 -43.44 19.57
CA GLU A 927 34.71 -44.44 18.49
C GLU A 927 34.31 -43.83 17.14
N GLY A 928 33.89 -42.56 17.10
CA GLY A 928 33.55 -41.84 15.86
C GLY A 928 32.09 -42.04 15.43
N VAL A 929 31.83 -41.88 14.12
CA VAL A 929 30.49 -41.99 13.53
C VAL A 929 30.14 -43.44 13.23
N LYS A 930 29.03 -43.95 13.78
CA LYS A 930 28.56 -45.31 13.58
C LYS A 930 27.19 -45.32 12.89
N ILE A 931 27.12 -45.89 11.68
CA ILE A 931 25.89 -46.00 10.90
C ILE A 931 24.92 -46.97 11.58
N LEU A 932 23.66 -46.56 11.70
CA LEU A 932 22.58 -47.34 12.28
C LEU A 932 21.93 -48.25 11.22
N PRO A 933 21.34 -49.39 11.61
CA PRO A 933 20.54 -50.19 10.69
C PRO A 933 19.31 -49.41 10.19
N GLY A 934 19.19 -49.26 8.86
CA GLY A 934 18.13 -48.46 8.25
C GLY A 934 18.26 -46.98 8.64
N LEU A 935 17.14 -46.34 8.96
CA LEU A 935 17.15 -44.98 9.53
C LEU A 935 17.13 -44.98 11.06
N GLY A 936 17.30 -46.14 11.74
CA GLY A 936 17.24 -46.20 13.21
C GLY A 936 15.89 -45.80 13.81
N GLY A 937 14.83 -45.75 13.00
CA GLY A 937 13.53 -45.19 13.38
C GLY A 937 13.36 -43.71 13.04
N ALA A 938 14.35 -43.05 12.44
CA ALA A 938 14.28 -41.64 12.09
C ALA A 938 13.37 -41.33 10.90
N THR A 939 12.74 -40.15 10.91
CA THR A 939 11.98 -39.59 9.79
C THR A 939 12.52 -38.21 9.43
N PHE A 940 12.45 -37.88 8.14
CA PHE A 940 12.92 -36.60 7.62
C PHE A 940 11.88 -36.01 6.68
N ASP A 941 11.70 -34.71 6.75
CA ASP A 941 10.95 -33.93 5.78
C ASP A 941 11.91 -33.06 4.98
N ILE A 942 11.66 -32.94 3.68
CA ILE A 942 12.42 -32.09 2.77
C ILE A 942 11.49 -30.98 2.27
N TYR A 943 11.93 -29.74 2.43
CA TYR A 943 11.21 -28.54 1.99
C TYR A 943 12.02 -27.79 0.92
N PRO A 944 11.37 -27.11 -0.03
CA PRO A 944 12.08 -26.21 -0.93
C PRO A 944 12.59 -24.98 -0.15
N SER A 945 13.57 -24.26 -0.69
CA SER A 945 14.08 -23.01 -0.11
C SER A 945 13.25 -21.81 -0.57
N ALA A 946 12.79 -20.97 0.38
CA ALA A 946 12.24 -19.65 0.10
C ALA A 946 12.97 -18.61 0.97
N GLY A 947 13.64 -17.64 0.32
CA GLY A 947 14.37 -16.58 1.04
C GLY A 947 15.56 -17.06 1.88
N GLY A 948 16.13 -18.24 1.59
CA GLY A 948 17.22 -18.83 2.37
C GLY A 948 16.78 -19.48 3.69
N GLN A 949 15.52 -19.91 3.75
CA GLN A 949 14.91 -20.69 4.83
C GLN A 949 14.00 -21.78 4.21
N PRO A 950 13.66 -22.85 4.95
CA PRO A 950 12.69 -23.85 4.48
C PRO A 950 11.32 -23.20 4.23
N ASP A 951 10.73 -23.44 3.05
CA ASP A 951 9.38 -23.00 2.71
C ASP A 951 8.33 -24.01 3.20
N TYR A 952 7.69 -23.68 4.31
CA TYR A 952 6.64 -24.51 4.90
C TYR A 952 5.25 -24.28 4.30
N SER A 953 5.09 -23.31 3.39
CA SER A 953 3.77 -22.88 2.89
C SER A 953 3.04 -23.95 2.06
N GLY A 954 3.79 -24.85 1.41
CA GLY A 954 3.27 -25.95 0.59
C GLY A 954 3.33 -27.34 1.22
N GLY A 955 3.85 -27.47 2.46
CA GLY A 955 4.20 -28.76 3.04
C GLY A 955 5.52 -29.35 2.49
N PRO A 956 6.00 -30.49 3.01
CA PRO A 956 7.24 -31.09 2.55
C PRO A 956 7.07 -31.64 1.12
N VAL A 957 8.01 -31.31 0.25
CA VAL A 957 8.08 -31.88 -1.11
C VAL A 957 8.40 -33.38 -1.05
N TYR A 958 9.15 -33.81 -0.03
CA TYR A 958 9.38 -35.23 0.23
C TYR A 958 9.37 -35.53 1.72
N THR A 959 8.79 -36.67 2.10
CA THR A 959 8.90 -37.22 3.46
C THR A 959 9.54 -38.59 3.39
N ILE A 960 10.62 -38.77 4.15
CA ILE A 960 11.45 -39.96 4.21
C ILE A 960 11.17 -40.67 5.53
N THR A 961 10.76 -41.94 5.44
CA THR A 961 10.35 -42.74 6.60
C THR A 961 11.31 -43.92 6.81
N PRO A 962 11.31 -44.57 7.98
CA PRO A 962 12.14 -45.76 8.21
C PRO A 962 11.91 -46.89 7.19
N ALA A 963 10.72 -46.95 6.58
CA ALA A 963 10.38 -47.91 5.53
C ALA A 963 10.85 -47.48 4.13
N GLN A 964 11.08 -46.18 3.92
CA GLN A 964 11.47 -45.59 2.64
C GLN A 964 12.69 -44.70 2.84
N LYS A 965 13.88 -45.30 2.75
CA LYS A 965 15.18 -44.60 2.95
C LYS A 965 15.68 -43.79 1.75
N SER A 966 14.97 -43.86 0.63
CA SER A 966 15.40 -43.22 -0.62
C SER A 966 14.22 -42.60 -1.35
N ILE A 967 14.47 -41.46 -1.99
CA ILE A 967 13.51 -40.73 -2.82
C ILE A 967 14.10 -40.48 -4.21
N GLU A 968 13.20 -40.41 -5.18
CA GLU A 968 13.54 -40.02 -6.54
C GLU A 968 13.58 -38.49 -6.64
N ILE A 969 14.57 -37.96 -7.35
CA ILE A 969 14.86 -36.54 -7.50
C ILE A 969 14.80 -36.17 -8.98
N THR A 970 13.91 -35.25 -9.33
CA THR A 970 13.68 -34.81 -10.72
C THR A 970 13.85 -33.30 -10.92
N GLU A 971 14.26 -32.58 -9.88
CA GLU A 971 14.34 -31.12 -9.87
C GLU A 971 15.63 -30.68 -9.20
N THR A 972 16.24 -29.61 -9.71
CA THR A 972 17.39 -28.94 -9.08
C THR A 972 16.92 -27.81 -8.17
N GLY A 973 17.74 -27.44 -7.19
CA GLY A 973 17.47 -26.31 -6.31
C GLY A 973 18.08 -26.49 -4.93
N THR A 974 17.91 -25.48 -4.08
CA THR A 974 18.24 -25.58 -2.65
C THR A 974 17.05 -26.13 -1.88
N PHE A 975 17.30 -27.14 -1.06
CA PHE A 975 16.31 -27.79 -0.21
C PHE A 975 16.78 -27.78 1.24
N TYR A 976 15.84 -27.94 2.15
CA TYR A 976 16.10 -28.07 3.58
C TYR A 976 15.62 -29.42 4.08
N LEU A 977 16.55 -30.19 4.64
CA LEU A 977 16.26 -31.42 5.36
C LEU A 977 15.95 -31.08 6.82
N VAL A 978 14.73 -31.38 7.23
CA VAL A 978 14.25 -31.25 8.61
C VAL A 978 14.11 -32.67 9.17
N GLU A 979 14.92 -33.01 10.17
CA GLU A 979 14.69 -34.25 10.90
C GLU A 979 13.47 -34.10 11.79
N THR A 980 12.45 -34.92 11.56
CA THR A 980 11.17 -34.87 12.28
C THR A 980 11.08 -35.91 13.39
N MET A 981 11.91 -36.96 13.33
CA MET A 981 12.05 -37.96 14.38
C MET A 981 13.48 -38.48 14.39
N ALA A 982 14.13 -38.50 15.56
CA ALA A 982 15.45 -39.07 15.76
C ALA A 982 15.34 -40.55 16.21
N PRO A 983 16.39 -41.37 16.01
CA PRO A 983 16.48 -42.71 16.58
C PRO A 983 16.39 -42.69 18.10
N ALA A 984 15.84 -43.77 18.69
CA ALA A 984 15.67 -43.88 20.13
C ALA A 984 17.00 -43.68 20.88
N GLY A 985 17.04 -42.69 21.79
CA GLY A 985 18.22 -42.36 22.62
C GLY A 985 19.21 -41.37 21.98
N LEU A 986 18.88 -40.84 20.80
CA LEU A 986 19.63 -39.77 20.13
C LEU A 986 18.78 -38.49 20.07
N SER A 987 19.43 -37.35 19.82
CA SER A 987 18.76 -36.04 19.74
C SER A 987 18.56 -35.65 18.29
N LEU A 988 17.40 -35.05 17.97
CA LEU A 988 17.13 -34.42 16.68
C LEU A 988 18.21 -33.42 16.31
N LEU A 989 18.44 -33.27 15.01
CA LEU A 989 19.18 -32.12 14.50
C LEU A 989 18.59 -30.81 15.07
N PRO A 990 19.45 -29.89 15.56
CA PRO A 990 19.00 -28.67 16.22
C PRO A 990 18.40 -27.64 15.24
N GLU A 991 18.72 -27.75 13.95
CA GLU A 991 18.25 -26.84 12.91
C GLU A 991 18.08 -27.58 11.57
N PRO A 992 17.20 -27.09 10.67
CA PRO A 992 17.10 -27.58 9.30
C PRO A 992 18.42 -27.48 8.55
N VAL A 993 18.74 -28.50 7.78
CA VAL A 993 20.01 -28.59 7.05
C VAL A 993 19.79 -28.24 5.60
N ALA A 994 20.40 -27.16 5.15
CA ALA A 994 20.39 -26.76 3.75
C ALA A 994 21.29 -27.68 2.91
N PHE A 995 20.77 -28.20 1.82
CA PHE A 995 21.51 -28.97 0.83
C PHE A 995 21.08 -28.57 -0.58
N GLU A 996 22.00 -28.72 -1.53
CA GLU A 996 21.79 -28.37 -2.92
C GLU A 996 21.74 -29.63 -3.77
N ILE A 997 20.71 -29.71 -4.61
CA ILE A 997 20.63 -30.63 -5.73
C ILE A 997 20.96 -29.86 -7.00
N SER A 998 22.02 -30.28 -7.68
CA SER A 998 22.46 -29.70 -8.95
C SER A 998 22.68 -30.79 -9.99
N ILE A 999 22.95 -30.42 -11.24
CA ILE A 999 23.32 -31.36 -12.29
C ILE A 999 24.80 -31.17 -12.59
N ASP A 1000 25.57 -32.26 -12.53
CA ASP A 1000 26.96 -32.25 -12.96
C ASP A 1000 27.03 -32.11 -14.48
N GLN A 1001 27.79 -31.11 -14.94
CA GLN A 1001 27.79 -30.68 -16.34
C GLN A 1001 28.51 -31.68 -17.27
N GLU A 1002 29.41 -32.52 -16.75
CA GLU A 1002 30.15 -33.51 -17.53
C GLU A 1002 29.40 -34.84 -17.62
N THR A 1003 28.90 -35.32 -16.48
CA THR A 1003 28.25 -36.64 -16.36
C THR A 1003 26.75 -36.59 -16.64
N LYS A 1004 26.13 -35.40 -16.60
CA LYS A 1004 24.67 -35.17 -16.76
C LYS A 1004 23.83 -35.95 -15.73
N GLU A 1005 24.39 -36.14 -14.53
CA GLU A 1005 23.71 -36.76 -13.40
C GLU A 1005 23.39 -35.72 -12.31
N TYR A 1006 22.31 -35.94 -11.57
CA TYR A 1006 22.03 -35.17 -10.36
C TYR A 1006 23.15 -35.39 -9.33
N THR A 1007 23.55 -34.34 -8.62
CA THR A 1007 24.51 -34.42 -7.52
C THR A 1007 23.93 -33.77 -6.28
N VAL A 1008 24.44 -34.15 -5.12
CA VAL A 1008 24.03 -33.63 -3.82
C VAL A 1008 25.23 -33.02 -3.09
N SER A 1009 25.03 -31.85 -2.49
CA SER A 1009 26.03 -31.23 -1.62
C SER A 1009 25.38 -30.49 -0.45
N VAL A 1010 26.10 -30.34 0.66
CA VAL A 1010 25.61 -29.61 1.85
C VAL A 1010 26.00 -28.14 1.72
N VAL A 1011 25.05 -27.23 1.89
CA VAL A 1011 25.30 -25.78 1.86
C VAL A 1011 26.13 -25.41 3.08
N GLY A 1012 27.31 -24.80 2.87
CA GLY A 1012 28.27 -24.48 3.93
C GLY A 1012 29.34 -25.55 4.19
N GLY A 1013 29.28 -26.69 3.49
CA GLY A 1013 30.28 -27.75 3.51
C GLY A 1013 30.00 -28.90 4.50
N SER A 1014 30.66 -30.04 4.30
CA SER A 1014 30.46 -31.25 5.11
C SER A 1014 30.93 -31.06 6.56
N SER A 1015 30.14 -31.55 7.52
CA SER A 1015 30.45 -31.55 8.95
C SER A 1015 30.46 -32.98 9.52
N PRO A 1016 30.86 -33.18 10.79
CA PRO A 1016 30.70 -34.47 11.45
C PRO A 1016 29.24 -34.89 11.65
N LEU A 1017 28.29 -33.95 11.57
CA LEU A 1017 26.86 -34.17 11.78
C LEU A 1017 26.11 -34.40 10.46
N ILE A 1018 26.54 -33.77 9.37
CA ILE A 1018 25.92 -33.91 8.04
C ILE A 1018 27.00 -34.08 6.98
N LYS A 1019 26.84 -35.10 6.16
CA LYS A 1019 27.62 -35.29 4.92
C LYS A 1019 26.70 -35.60 3.77
N ALA A 1020 27.03 -35.09 2.59
CA ALA A 1020 26.38 -35.50 1.36
C ALA A 1020 27.44 -35.72 0.28
N GLU A 1021 27.30 -36.80 -0.48
CA GLU A 1021 28.19 -37.14 -1.59
C GLU A 1021 27.47 -38.03 -2.61
N GLY A 1022 28.07 -38.14 -3.81
CA GLY A 1022 27.59 -39.01 -4.89
C GLY A 1022 26.79 -38.31 -5.97
N SER A 1023 26.43 -39.07 -7.00
CA SER A 1023 25.70 -38.63 -8.18
C SER A 1023 24.70 -39.69 -8.67
N GLY A 1024 23.70 -39.25 -9.44
CA GLY A 1024 22.71 -40.10 -10.09
C GLY A 1024 21.94 -40.95 -9.09
N GLU A 1025 21.99 -42.28 -9.25
CA GLU A 1025 21.34 -43.26 -8.37
C GLU A 1025 22.05 -43.47 -7.03
N LEU A 1026 23.25 -42.92 -6.85
CA LEU A 1026 24.14 -43.13 -5.71
C LEU A 1026 24.33 -41.84 -4.88
N MET A 1027 23.36 -40.94 -4.86
CA MET A 1027 23.40 -39.79 -3.96
C MET A 1027 23.10 -40.23 -2.53
N ILE A 1028 24.05 -40.02 -1.62
CA ILE A 1028 23.94 -40.41 -0.22
C ILE A 1028 24.04 -39.16 0.65
N MET A 1029 23.09 -38.99 1.55
CA MET A 1029 23.17 -37.99 2.62
C MET A 1029 23.13 -38.68 3.98
N GLN A 1030 24.24 -38.56 4.69
CA GLN A 1030 24.42 -39.12 6.01
C GLN A 1030 24.09 -38.07 7.07
N VAL A 1031 23.14 -38.41 7.94
CA VAL A 1031 22.73 -37.60 9.08
C VAL A 1031 23.14 -38.27 10.38
N THR A 1032 24.02 -37.62 11.14
CA THR A 1032 24.59 -38.15 12.38
C THR A 1032 24.04 -37.41 13.58
N ASP A 1033 23.39 -38.15 14.49
CA ASP A 1033 22.87 -37.57 15.74
C ASP A 1033 23.82 -37.83 16.89
N THR A 1034 23.65 -37.04 17.94
CA THR A 1034 24.39 -37.18 19.19
C THR A 1034 23.47 -37.70 20.29
N LYS A 1035 24.04 -38.40 21.28
CA LYS A 1035 23.29 -38.87 22.44
C LYS A 1035 22.74 -37.70 23.26
N THR A 1036 21.52 -37.84 23.74
CA THR A 1036 20.83 -36.85 24.56
C THR A 1036 21.66 -36.53 25.82
N GLY A 1037 22.09 -35.27 25.97
CA GLY A 1037 22.75 -34.78 27.19
C GLY A 1037 24.28 -34.69 27.19
N LYS A 1038 24.98 -34.83 26.05
CA LYS A 1038 26.41 -34.45 25.92
C LYS A 1038 26.68 -33.77 24.57
N LEU A 1039 27.07 -32.48 24.60
CA LEU A 1039 27.51 -31.74 23.43
C LEU A 1039 28.84 -32.31 22.88
N PRO A 1040 28.97 -32.54 21.55
CA PRO A 1040 30.26 -32.85 20.94
C PRO A 1040 31.15 -31.59 20.93
N LYS A 1041 32.41 -31.75 21.31
CA LYS A 1041 33.41 -30.67 21.20
C LYS A 1041 33.82 -30.47 19.75
N THR A 1042 33.22 -29.52 19.04
CA THR A 1042 33.80 -28.98 17.80
C THR A 1042 34.21 -27.53 18.03
N GLY A 1043 35.40 -27.35 18.60
CA GLY A 1043 36.10 -26.06 18.66
C GLY A 1043 37.20 -26.01 17.60
N GLY A 1044 36.98 -25.23 16.54
CA GLY A 1044 38.02 -24.80 15.60
C GLY A 1044 39.02 -23.83 16.27
N ASN A 1045 40.27 -23.93 15.85
CA ASN A 1045 41.50 -23.35 16.44
C ASN A 1045 41.62 -21.81 16.33
N GLY A 1046 40.65 -21.03 16.85
CA GLY A 1046 40.62 -19.57 16.64
C GLY A 1046 41.07 -18.66 17.79
N VAL A 1047 40.97 -19.10 19.05
CA VAL A 1047 40.99 -18.16 20.21
C VAL A 1047 42.30 -18.18 21.00
N LEU A 1048 43.16 -19.19 20.80
CA LEU A 1048 44.40 -19.35 21.58
C LEU A 1048 45.49 -18.32 21.23
N LEU A 1049 45.47 -17.75 20.02
CA LEU A 1049 46.48 -16.78 19.57
C LEU A 1049 46.25 -15.38 20.16
N TRP A 1050 44.99 -14.99 20.39
CA TRP A 1050 44.63 -13.66 20.90
C TRP A 1050 44.86 -13.52 22.40
N THR A 1051 44.69 -14.61 23.15
CA THR A 1051 44.94 -14.66 24.60
C THR A 1051 46.42 -14.56 24.95
N LEU A 1052 47.31 -15.08 24.10
CA LEU A 1052 48.76 -14.95 24.27
C LEU A 1052 49.27 -13.53 24.00
N PHE A 1053 48.65 -12.79 23.07
CA PHE A 1053 49.06 -11.41 22.79
C PHE A 1053 48.68 -10.42 23.91
N GLY A 1054 47.50 -10.60 24.52
CA GLY A 1054 47.05 -9.79 25.66
C GLY A 1054 47.94 -9.94 26.90
N ALA A 1055 48.44 -11.14 27.17
CA ALA A 1055 49.31 -11.41 28.31
C ALA A 1055 50.71 -10.75 28.18
N VAL A 1056 51.20 -10.56 26.96
CA VAL A 1056 52.50 -9.91 26.70
C VAL A 1056 52.40 -8.38 26.87
N VAL A 1057 51.27 -7.77 26.51
CA VAL A 1057 51.07 -6.32 26.68
C VAL A 1057 50.90 -5.95 28.16
N ALA A 1058 50.16 -6.77 28.93
CA ALA A 1058 49.98 -6.57 30.37
C ALA A 1058 51.30 -6.72 31.17
N SER A 1059 52.18 -7.63 30.75
CA SER A 1059 53.48 -7.83 31.41
C SER A 1059 54.49 -6.70 31.08
N CYS A 1060 54.44 -6.11 29.88
CA CYS A 1060 55.22 -4.92 29.55
C CYS A 1060 54.76 -3.67 30.31
N GLY A 1061 53.45 -3.51 30.55
CA GLY A 1061 52.89 -2.39 31.33
C GLY A 1061 53.29 -2.39 32.82
N TRP A 1062 53.41 -3.58 33.42
CA TRP A 1062 53.81 -3.73 34.83
C TRP A 1062 55.30 -3.47 35.08
N PHE A 1063 56.16 -3.70 34.10
CA PHE A 1063 57.60 -3.40 34.20
C PHE A 1063 57.93 -1.92 33.99
N TRP A 1064 57.07 -1.14 33.32
CA TRP A 1064 57.32 0.28 33.08
C TRP A 1064 56.94 1.17 34.27
N THR A 1065 55.91 0.78 35.04
CA THR A 1065 55.47 1.48 36.26
C THR A 1065 56.39 1.28 37.46
N ARG A 1066 57.31 0.29 37.42
CA ARG A 1066 58.29 0.06 38.50
C ARG A 1066 59.62 0.80 38.33
N ARG A 1067 59.77 1.63 37.29
CA ARG A 1067 61.02 2.38 36.99
C ARG A 1067 60.93 3.90 37.16
N GLN A 1068 59.79 4.43 37.61
CA GLN A 1068 59.62 5.87 37.92
C GLN A 1068 59.53 6.18 39.43
N GLN A 1069 59.84 5.22 40.30
CA GLN A 1069 60.08 5.48 41.73
C GLN A 1069 61.45 4.91 42.14
N SER A 1070 62.51 5.56 41.64
CA SER A 1070 63.86 5.61 42.23
C SER A 1070 64.64 6.77 41.62
#